data_AF-U2FKH5-F1
#
_entry.id   AF-U2FKH5-F1
#
_cell.length_a   1.000
_cell.length_b   1.000
_cell.length_c   1.000
_cell.angle_alpha   90.00
_cell.angle_beta   90.00
_cell.angle_gamma   90.00
#
_symmetry.space_group_name_H-M   'P 1'
#
loop_
_entity.id
_entity.type
_entity.pdbx_description
1 polymer ?
#
loop_
_entity_poly.entity_id
_entity_poly.type
_entity_poly.pdbx_seq_one_letter_code
_entity_poly.pdbx_strand_id
1 'polypeptide(L)'
;MELYFGLVKELYLYLNEHGGGFSKKAAENEKSSILLSHSFKPLEWIEKDYYYIFTTALNSNNKYIIKEVAYIPIDLLRLSIENRDHLIFQSFILYPEYLYKKSLELNEERNDIKVFLIDRSWRYMYELANFILIPKYERETIPKSEIEDYAYYIFKLFQNLLKHSYDGKDIENFNLFLNKMFEIFNSIRNSVSDKESLYEQIEKFRMQVIFGLGSWILYKFRVSKDSHNIEFLNNVLNRLPERVDTLTNNFINNHTHNVTRDWGWDEWDLIEKQDYSDGFHNINTLEKLEALYIVQLLRILEGKSNNYIQKLEIPHSSELASLVNGSRDMMNVVKSIKDKKEDWNDILSENACDKVEILSKLLKAAKDRQENYELQIRESARVSELKIQLFKENLKTNIKNAKGMRSILDNYKLILFKDSSSDLDNKFGINTFFDKGPFLNDEVEPHVHYSGLENSFDFGLNLVLGENNVIVNSLIKNSYKIDLIQLNSYLESLDDLTNIIIIGVNHAIPFTIEDDFDFNHYLPEWHKDFPKELKRRYSKELVGVYKINKHKIPVYEVLTNEKEANLLVIDTSKLGSIIQYTQLTSNRLDLLLGYLYVNIEEIYKGSEKEKEILSNSPKWLLDKGDKEAQSQYINQKVIIKILERFEFTLSDDFNGLCIEVKETL
;
A
#
# COMPACT_ATOMS: atom_id res chain seq x y z
N MET A 1 45.39 -12.55 17.24
CA MET A 1 44.27 -13.52 17.20
C MET A 1 43.65 -13.70 18.57
N GLU A 2 44.39 -14.20 19.57
CA GLU A 2 43.88 -14.41 20.93
C GLU A 2 43.23 -13.16 21.55
N LEU A 3 43.78 -11.96 21.31
CA LEU A 3 43.20 -10.70 21.78
C LEU A 3 41.78 -10.44 21.24
N TYR A 4 41.54 -10.61 19.93
CA TYR A 4 40.22 -10.38 19.33
C TYR A 4 39.19 -11.40 19.80
N PHE A 5 39.60 -12.67 19.94
CA PHE A 5 38.76 -13.69 20.54
C PHE A 5 38.45 -13.40 22.00
N GLY A 6 39.44 -12.95 22.77
CA GLY A 6 39.25 -12.50 24.14
C GLY A 6 38.22 -11.38 24.20
N LEU A 7 38.39 -10.33 23.41
CA LEU A 7 37.45 -9.20 23.37
C LEU A 7 36.02 -9.60 23.00
N VAL A 8 35.85 -10.45 21.98
CA VAL A 8 34.52 -10.92 21.58
C VAL A 8 33.91 -11.86 22.62
N LYS A 9 34.71 -12.72 23.27
CA LYS A 9 34.24 -13.56 24.38
C LYS A 9 33.83 -12.74 25.60
N GLU A 10 34.64 -11.75 25.99
CA GLU A 10 34.30 -10.81 27.06
C GLU A 10 33.03 -10.02 26.72
N LEU A 11 32.87 -9.61 25.46
CA LEU A 11 31.63 -9.00 24.98
C LEU A 11 30.43 -9.95 25.14
N TYR A 12 30.56 -11.22 24.77
CA TYR A 12 29.48 -12.20 24.99
C TYR A 12 29.20 -12.44 26.47
N LEU A 13 30.23 -12.51 27.33
CA LEU A 13 30.05 -12.62 28.78
C LEU A 13 29.23 -11.44 29.29
N TYR A 14 29.58 -10.22 28.86
CA TYR A 14 28.85 -9.00 29.19
C TYR A 14 27.41 -9.00 28.67
N LEU A 15 27.17 -9.38 27.40
CA LEU A 15 25.83 -9.44 26.83
C LEU A 15 24.95 -10.50 27.50
N ASN A 16 25.54 -11.64 27.88
CA ASN A 16 24.82 -12.70 28.60
C ASN A 16 24.30 -12.24 29.96
N GLU A 17 25.00 -11.33 30.65
CA GLU A 17 24.51 -10.71 31.90
C GLU A 17 23.26 -9.84 31.69
N HIS A 18 23.01 -9.40 30.47
CA HIS A 18 21.93 -8.48 30.10
C HIS A 18 20.84 -9.12 29.21
N GLY A 19 20.76 -10.45 29.16
CA GLY A 19 19.71 -11.17 28.44
C GLY A 19 20.16 -11.90 27.17
N GLY A 20 21.46 -11.88 26.85
CA GLY A 20 22.06 -12.62 25.74
C GLY A 20 22.31 -11.79 24.47
N GLY A 21 22.67 -12.47 23.39
CA GLY A 21 23.02 -11.86 22.09
C GLY A 21 21.87 -11.11 21.41
N PHE A 22 22.22 -10.37 20.35
CA PHE A 22 21.26 -9.59 19.57
C PHE A 22 20.37 -10.50 18.69
N SER A 23 19.04 -10.34 18.80
CA SER A 23 18.11 -10.88 17.79
C SER A 23 18.34 -10.21 16.42
N LYS A 24 17.91 -10.84 15.32
CA LYS A 24 18.00 -10.27 13.97
C LYS A 24 17.46 -8.84 13.88
N LYS A 25 16.26 -8.60 14.38
CA LYS A 25 15.63 -7.27 14.35
C LYS A 25 16.41 -6.24 15.18
N ALA A 26 16.94 -6.66 16.34
CA ALA A 26 17.78 -5.78 17.15
C ALA A 26 19.08 -5.42 16.43
N ALA A 27 19.72 -6.39 15.77
CA ALA A 27 20.91 -6.17 14.95
C ALA A 27 20.66 -5.25 13.75
N GLU A 28 19.53 -5.43 13.04
CA GLU A 28 19.13 -4.59 11.91
C GLU A 28 18.83 -3.15 12.34
N ASN A 29 18.18 -2.96 13.49
CA ASN A 29 17.96 -1.64 14.07
C ASN A 29 19.27 -0.95 14.46
N GLU A 30 20.19 -1.69 15.10
CA GLU A 30 21.51 -1.16 15.47
C GLU A 30 22.30 -0.74 14.22
N LYS A 31 22.25 -1.54 13.15
CA LYS A 31 22.91 -1.23 11.87
C LYS A 31 22.25 -0.11 11.08
N SER A 32 20.94 0.09 11.18
CA SER A 32 20.21 1.14 10.44
C SER A 32 20.20 2.51 11.15
N SER A 33 20.58 2.57 12.44
CA SER A 33 20.74 3.79 13.24
C SER A 33 21.88 4.74 12.78
N ILE A 34 22.42 4.54 11.57
CA ILE A 34 23.54 5.31 11.00
C ILE A 34 23.27 6.83 10.94
N LEU A 35 22.00 7.26 10.86
CA LEU A 35 21.63 8.67 10.94
C LEU A 35 21.91 9.32 12.32
N LEU A 36 22.20 8.52 13.36
CA LEU A 36 22.52 8.96 14.71
C LEU A 36 23.84 8.34 15.22
N SER A 37 24.93 8.39 14.45
CA SER A 37 26.36 8.35 14.88
C SER A 37 26.84 7.33 15.95
N HIS A 38 26.07 6.29 16.29
CA HIS A 38 26.37 5.37 17.38
C HIS A 38 26.23 3.93 16.88
N SER A 39 26.99 3.57 15.85
CA SER A 39 27.36 2.16 15.64
C SER A 39 27.98 1.62 16.92
N PHE A 40 27.83 0.32 17.18
CA PHE A 40 28.50 -0.36 18.29
C PHE A 40 30.03 -0.30 18.10
N LYS A 41 30.66 0.77 18.60
CA LYS A 41 32.06 1.13 18.33
C LYS A 41 33.07 0.00 18.50
N PRO A 42 32.99 -0.88 19.52
CA PRO A 42 33.92 -1.99 19.64
C PRO A 42 33.91 -2.91 18.41
N LEU A 43 32.73 -3.18 17.83
CA LEU A 43 32.60 -4.04 16.66
C LEU A 43 33.17 -3.37 15.40
N GLU A 44 32.92 -2.07 15.24
CA GLU A 44 33.50 -1.28 14.14
C GLU A 44 35.03 -1.23 14.21
N TRP A 45 35.62 -1.13 15.41
CA TRP A 45 37.07 -1.19 15.60
C TRP A 45 37.62 -2.56 15.21
N ILE A 46 36.96 -3.64 15.63
CA ILE A 46 37.38 -5.00 15.27
C ILE A 46 37.32 -5.20 13.75
N GLU A 47 36.24 -4.75 13.08
CA GLU A 47 36.13 -4.84 11.62
C GLU A 47 37.26 -4.07 10.92
N LYS A 48 37.48 -2.80 11.30
CA LYS A 48 38.52 -1.95 10.70
C LYS A 48 39.93 -2.53 10.88
N ASP A 49 40.26 -2.92 12.10
CA ASP A 49 41.55 -3.53 12.40
C ASP A 49 41.74 -4.83 11.61
N TYR A 50 40.68 -5.63 11.52
CA TYR A 50 40.74 -6.89 10.80
C TYR A 50 41.02 -6.69 9.31
N TYR A 51 40.33 -5.76 8.64
CA TYR A 51 40.63 -5.40 7.25
C TYR A 51 42.08 -4.97 7.06
N TYR A 52 42.63 -4.19 8.01
CA TYR A 52 44.03 -3.78 7.98
C TYR A 52 44.99 -4.97 8.14
N ILE A 53 44.75 -5.85 9.12
CA ILE A 53 45.56 -7.04 9.38
C ILE A 53 45.54 -7.98 8.17
N PHE A 54 44.37 -8.22 7.59
CA PHE A 54 44.26 -9.08 6.43
C PHE A 54 44.93 -8.50 5.19
N THR A 55 44.80 -7.19 4.95
CA THR A 55 45.50 -6.52 3.85
C THR A 55 47.02 -6.62 4.03
N THR A 56 47.50 -6.45 5.26
CA THR A 56 48.92 -6.64 5.62
C THR A 56 49.36 -8.09 5.40
N ALA A 57 48.54 -9.07 5.79
CA ALA A 57 48.80 -10.48 5.55
C ALA A 57 48.88 -10.80 4.05
N LEU A 58 47.97 -10.26 3.23
CA LEU A 58 48.04 -10.39 1.77
C LEU A 58 49.34 -9.82 1.22
N ASN A 59 49.82 -8.67 1.71
CA ASN A 59 51.06 -8.06 1.24
C ASN A 59 52.32 -8.86 1.63
N SER A 60 52.23 -9.73 2.65
CA SER A 60 53.35 -10.59 3.06
C SER A 60 53.66 -11.72 2.06
N ASN A 61 52.74 -12.02 1.13
CA ASN A 61 52.78 -13.18 0.23
C ASN A 61 52.93 -14.54 0.93
N ASN A 62 52.76 -14.61 2.25
CA ASN A 62 52.86 -15.85 2.99
C ASN A 62 51.47 -16.49 3.15
N LYS A 63 51.21 -17.53 2.37
CA LYS A 63 49.94 -18.28 2.38
C LYS A 63 49.54 -18.79 3.76
N TYR A 64 50.51 -19.17 4.61
CA TYR A 64 50.22 -19.62 5.98
C TYR A 64 49.66 -18.47 6.83
N ILE A 65 50.28 -17.29 6.78
CA ILE A 65 49.79 -16.09 7.51
C ILE A 65 48.41 -15.69 7.00
N ILE A 66 48.23 -15.66 5.67
CA ILE A 66 46.94 -15.33 5.05
C ILE A 66 45.85 -16.29 5.52
N LYS A 67 46.14 -17.60 5.57
CA LYS A 67 45.18 -18.62 6.01
C LYS A 67 44.76 -18.42 7.47
N GLU A 68 45.71 -18.20 8.37
CA GLU A 68 45.42 -17.97 9.79
C GLU A 68 44.55 -16.71 9.98
N VAL A 69 44.87 -15.62 9.28
CA VAL A 69 44.09 -14.38 9.38
C VAL A 69 42.72 -14.51 8.72
N ALA A 70 42.60 -15.19 7.58
CA ALA A 70 41.32 -15.40 6.88
C ALA A 70 40.31 -16.21 7.69
N TYR A 71 40.76 -17.01 8.66
CA TYR A 71 39.91 -17.84 9.49
C TYR A 71 39.25 -17.07 10.65
N ILE A 72 39.82 -15.93 11.08
CA ILE A 72 39.32 -15.16 12.23
C ILE A 72 37.82 -14.83 12.13
N PRO A 73 37.30 -14.28 11.01
CA PRO A 73 35.88 -13.95 10.91
C PRO A 73 35.01 -15.18 10.95
N ILE A 74 35.48 -16.33 10.45
CA ILE A 74 34.73 -17.58 10.45
C ILE A 74 34.55 -18.13 11.87
N ASP A 75 35.59 -18.05 12.69
CA ASP A 75 35.47 -18.38 14.10
C ASP A 75 34.55 -17.37 14.84
N LEU A 76 34.56 -16.08 14.48
CA LEU A 76 33.61 -15.10 15.04
C LEU A 76 32.16 -15.43 14.65
N LEU A 77 31.91 -15.84 13.40
CA LEU A 77 30.61 -16.34 12.95
C LEU A 77 30.19 -17.62 13.67
N ARG A 78 31.12 -18.55 13.92
CA ARG A 78 30.85 -19.74 14.73
C ARG A 78 30.46 -19.34 16.14
N LEU A 79 31.24 -18.45 16.77
CA LEU A 79 30.96 -17.96 18.12
C LEU A 79 29.62 -17.23 18.20
N SER A 80 29.21 -16.51 17.15
CA SER A 80 27.93 -15.82 17.14
C SER A 80 26.75 -16.79 17.01
N ILE A 81 26.86 -17.85 16.19
CA ILE A 81 25.89 -18.97 16.19
C ILE A 81 25.88 -19.67 17.56
N GLU A 82 27.04 -19.82 18.20
CA GLU A 82 27.17 -20.40 19.53
C GLU A 82 26.35 -19.62 20.57
N ASN A 83 26.38 -18.29 20.50
CA ASN A 83 25.74 -17.37 21.44
C ASN A 83 24.40 -16.78 20.95
N ARG A 84 23.88 -17.23 19.81
CA ARG A 84 22.63 -16.72 19.19
C ARG A 84 22.66 -15.19 18.94
N ASP A 85 23.79 -14.70 18.46
CA ASP A 85 24.01 -13.27 18.21
C ASP A 85 24.02 -12.95 16.71
N HIS A 86 23.04 -12.16 16.28
CA HIS A 86 22.92 -11.72 14.90
C HIS A 86 23.76 -10.48 14.59
N LEU A 87 24.12 -9.65 15.57
CA LEU A 87 24.86 -8.42 15.31
C LEU A 87 26.27 -8.73 14.85
N ILE A 88 26.97 -9.61 15.56
CA ILE A 88 28.31 -10.08 15.19
C ILE A 88 28.23 -10.93 13.92
N PHE A 89 27.20 -11.78 13.80
CA PHE A 89 27.02 -12.59 12.58
C PHE A 89 26.92 -11.70 11.33
N GLN A 90 25.99 -10.75 11.33
CA GLN A 90 25.74 -9.85 10.21
C GLN A 90 26.95 -8.95 9.89
N SER A 91 27.86 -8.75 10.83
CA SER A 91 29.05 -7.89 10.71
C SER A 91 30.19 -8.60 10.00
N PHE A 92 30.35 -9.90 10.26
CA PHE A 92 31.42 -10.69 9.62
C PHE A 92 30.96 -11.55 8.44
N ILE A 93 29.65 -11.70 8.20
CA ILE A 93 29.13 -12.61 7.15
C ILE A 93 29.52 -12.19 5.74
N LEU A 94 29.79 -10.91 5.49
CA LEU A 94 30.23 -10.43 4.16
C LEU A 94 31.74 -10.61 3.93
N TYR A 95 32.48 -11.09 4.92
CA TYR A 95 33.92 -11.28 4.75
C TYR A 95 34.32 -12.26 3.64
N PRO A 96 33.64 -13.41 3.45
CA PRO A 96 33.96 -14.30 2.34
C PRO A 96 33.76 -13.64 0.96
N GLU A 97 32.84 -12.67 0.83
CA GLU A 97 32.70 -11.83 -0.37
C GLU A 97 33.98 -11.01 -0.62
N TYR A 98 34.53 -10.43 0.44
CA TYR A 98 35.76 -9.67 0.37
C TYR A 98 36.96 -10.54 -0.01
N LEU A 99 37.05 -11.78 0.47
CA LEU A 99 38.07 -12.75 0.03
C LEU A 99 38.02 -12.93 -1.49
N TYR A 100 36.82 -13.12 -2.06
CA TYR A 100 36.65 -13.26 -3.50
C TYR A 100 37.07 -12.01 -4.26
N LYS A 101 36.62 -10.82 -3.84
CA LYS A 101 37.05 -9.54 -4.46
C LYS A 101 38.57 -9.39 -4.46
N LYS A 102 39.23 -9.66 -3.33
CA LYS A 102 40.69 -9.62 -3.25
C LYS A 102 41.37 -10.65 -4.13
N SER A 103 40.76 -11.80 -4.36
CA SER A 103 41.31 -12.78 -5.31
C SER A 103 41.35 -12.25 -6.76
N LEU A 104 40.40 -11.40 -7.15
CA LEU A 104 40.36 -10.79 -8.48
C LEU A 104 41.43 -9.70 -8.67
N GLU A 105 41.91 -9.10 -7.58
CA GLU A 105 42.99 -8.10 -7.59
C GLU A 105 44.39 -8.73 -7.68
N LEU A 106 44.53 -10.05 -7.46
CA LEU A 106 45.81 -10.74 -7.49
C LEU A 106 46.25 -11.09 -8.92
N ASN A 107 47.55 -10.93 -9.18
CA ASN A 107 48.17 -11.32 -10.44
C ASN A 107 48.40 -12.85 -10.53
N GLU A 108 48.66 -13.34 -11.74
CA GLU A 108 48.86 -14.78 -12.02
C GLU A 108 50.08 -15.38 -11.30
N GLU A 109 51.07 -14.58 -10.92
CA GLU A 109 52.23 -15.02 -10.12
C GLU A 109 51.83 -15.49 -8.71
N ARG A 110 50.66 -15.06 -8.23
CA ARG A 110 50.11 -15.39 -6.91
C ARG A 110 48.91 -16.34 -7.01
N ASN A 111 48.87 -17.17 -8.04
CA ASN A 111 47.73 -18.05 -8.32
C ASN A 111 47.40 -19.01 -7.16
N ASP A 112 48.39 -19.47 -6.41
CA ASP A 112 48.18 -20.36 -5.25
C ASP A 112 47.41 -19.68 -4.09
N ILE A 113 47.61 -18.36 -3.92
CA ILE A 113 46.87 -17.51 -2.98
C ILE A 113 45.49 -17.20 -3.57
N LYS A 114 45.41 -16.84 -4.85
CA LYS A 114 44.14 -16.59 -5.56
C LYS A 114 43.17 -17.77 -5.43
N VAL A 115 43.61 -18.98 -5.78
CA VAL A 115 42.82 -20.23 -5.64
C VAL A 115 42.41 -20.47 -4.19
N PHE A 116 43.29 -20.19 -3.23
CA PHE A 116 42.95 -20.31 -1.81
C PHE A 116 41.84 -19.33 -1.40
N LEU A 117 41.92 -18.06 -1.78
CA LEU A 117 40.91 -17.06 -1.45
C LEU A 117 39.54 -17.39 -2.08
N ILE A 118 39.53 -17.85 -3.33
CA ILE A 118 38.31 -18.31 -4.03
C ILE A 118 37.71 -19.52 -3.33
N ASP A 119 38.51 -20.54 -3.00
CA ASP A 119 38.00 -21.72 -2.30
C ASP A 119 37.37 -21.35 -0.94
N ARG A 120 38.00 -20.42 -0.23
CA ARG A 120 37.54 -19.97 1.09
C ARG A 120 36.34 -19.01 1.04
N SER A 121 36.08 -18.33 -0.07
CA SER A 121 34.92 -17.43 -0.21
C SER A 121 33.57 -18.15 -0.09
N TRP A 122 33.50 -19.42 -0.47
CA TRP A 122 32.27 -20.22 -0.37
C TRP A 122 32.38 -21.37 0.65
N ARG A 123 33.54 -22.02 0.76
CA ARG A 123 33.65 -23.26 1.55
C ARG A 123 33.44 -23.03 3.03
N TYR A 124 33.91 -21.90 3.56
CA TYR A 124 33.67 -21.56 4.96
C TYR A 124 32.18 -21.48 5.29
N MET A 125 31.35 -20.97 4.38
CA MET A 125 29.89 -20.93 4.58
C MET A 125 29.25 -22.29 4.45
N TYR A 126 29.72 -23.10 3.50
CA TYR A 126 29.28 -24.48 3.35
C TYR A 126 29.57 -25.28 4.65
N GLU A 127 30.76 -25.11 5.20
CA GLU A 127 31.17 -25.75 6.46
C GLU A 127 30.36 -25.22 7.65
N LEU A 128 30.18 -23.90 7.74
CA LEU A 128 29.41 -23.24 8.78
C LEU A 128 27.95 -23.69 8.78
N ALA A 129 27.30 -23.76 7.62
CA ALA A 129 25.92 -24.24 7.54
C ALA A 129 25.82 -25.74 7.84
N ASN A 130 26.59 -26.58 7.14
CA ASN A 130 26.36 -28.03 7.15
C ASN A 130 26.99 -28.75 8.35
N PHE A 131 28.06 -28.21 8.94
CA PHE A 131 28.77 -28.87 10.05
C PHE A 131 28.60 -28.15 11.39
N ILE A 132 28.14 -26.89 11.40
CA ILE A 132 27.92 -26.14 12.63
C ILE A 132 26.42 -25.88 12.81
N LEU A 133 25.80 -25.08 11.94
CA LEU A 133 24.42 -24.62 12.12
C LEU A 133 23.40 -25.77 12.11
N ILE A 134 23.45 -26.65 11.11
CA ILE A 134 22.52 -27.79 10.99
C ILE A 134 22.71 -28.77 12.15
N PRO A 135 23.92 -29.29 12.46
CA PRO A 135 24.08 -30.19 13.60
C PRO A 135 23.68 -29.54 14.92
N LYS A 136 23.87 -28.22 15.07
CA LYS A 136 23.42 -27.50 16.25
C LYS A 136 21.90 -27.47 16.36
N TYR A 137 21.20 -27.19 15.26
CA TYR A 137 19.73 -27.30 15.21
C TYR A 137 19.22 -28.72 15.52
N GLU A 138 19.94 -29.74 15.07
CA GLU A 138 19.53 -31.13 15.29
C GLU A 138 19.72 -31.60 16.74
N ARG A 139 20.71 -31.04 17.44
CA ARG A 139 21.09 -31.45 18.81
C ARG A 139 20.51 -30.54 19.87
N GLU A 140 20.40 -29.25 19.58
CA GLU A 140 19.93 -28.23 20.49
C GLU A 140 18.56 -27.75 20.02
N THR A 141 17.64 -27.52 20.95
CA THR A 141 16.30 -26.96 20.68
C THR A 141 16.38 -25.47 20.29
N ILE A 142 17.12 -25.16 19.22
CA ILE A 142 17.17 -23.84 18.62
C ILE A 142 15.84 -23.59 17.90
N PRO A 143 15.19 -22.43 18.12
CA PRO A 143 13.99 -22.07 17.37
C PRO A 143 14.24 -22.09 15.87
N LYS A 144 13.29 -22.62 15.10
CA LYS A 144 13.36 -22.67 13.64
C LYS A 144 13.69 -21.30 13.02
N SER A 145 13.03 -20.24 13.49
CA SER A 145 13.23 -18.87 13.02
C SER A 145 14.67 -18.37 13.13
N GLU A 146 15.40 -18.83 14.15
CA GLU A 146 16.81 -18.46 14.36
C GLU A 146 17.71 -19.00 13.24
N ILE A 147 17.44 -20.23 12.77
CA ILE A 147 18.18 -20.84 11.66
C ILE A 147 17.80 -20.20 10.33
N GLU A 148 16.52 -19.89 10.15
CA GLU A 148 16.04 -19.13 8.98
C GLU A 148 16.79 -17.80 8.86
N ASP A 149 17.00 -17.12 9.99
CA ASP A 149 17.71 -15.83 10.02
C ASP A 149 19.19 -15.96 9.66
N TYR A 150 19.92 -16.95 10.18
CA TYR A 150 21.31 -17.20 9.75
C TYR A 150 21.38 -17.64 8.28
N ALA A 151 20.49 -18.54 7.87
CA ALA A 151 20.46 -19.03 6.49
C ALA A 151 20.21 -17.91 5.50
N TYR A 152 19.31 -16.98 5.82
CA TYR A 152 19.04 -15.79 5.01
C TYR A 152 20.32 -15.01 4.70
N TYR A 153 21.14 -14.70 5.70
CA TYR A 153 22.39 -13.96 5.52
C TYR A 153 23.45 -14.77 4.76
N ILE A 154 23.49 -16.10 4.93
CA ILE A 154 24.33 -16.99 4.12
C ILE A 154 23.92 -16.93 2.65
N PHE A 155 22.63 -17.00 2.33
CA PHE A 155 22.15 -16.86 0.96
C PHE A 155 22.40 -15.46 0.39
N LYS A 156 22.29 -14.41 1.20
CA LYS A 156 22.63 -13.03 0.80
C LYS A 156 24.10 -12.89 0.43
N LEU A 157 25.00 -13.56 1.15
CA LEU A 157 26.41 -13.67 0.76
C LEU A 157 26.57 -14.41 -0.59
N PHE A 158 25.90 -15.54 -0.81
CA PHE A 158 25.96 -16.25 -2.10
C PHE A 158 25.43 -15.41 -3.25
N GLN A 159 24.35 -14.65 -3.04
CA GLN A 159 23.86 -13.67 -4.00
C GLN A 159 24.95 -12.67 -4.38
N ASN A 160 25.67 -12.13 -3.40
CA ASN A 160 26.76 -11.18 -3.66
C ASN A 160 27.93 -11.84 -4.39
N LEU A 161 28.32 -13.06 -4.03
CA LEU A 161 29.37 -13.81 -4.74
C LEU A 161 28.99 -14.05 -6.21
N LEU A 162 27.73 -14.41 -6.48
CA LEU A 162 27.19 -14.55 -7.84
C LEU A 162 27.19 -13.22 -8.59
N LYS A 163 26.81 -12.12 -7.92
CA LYS A 163 26.84 -10.78 -8.52
C LYS A 163 28.26 -10.33 -8.86
N HIS A 164 29.23 -10.49 -7.96
CA HIS A 164 30.62 -10.10 -8.20
C HIS A 164 31.29 -10.97 -9.26
N SER A 165 30.99 -12.26 -9.30
CA SER A 165 31.51 -13.14 -10.37
C SER A 165 30.92 -12.77 -11.73
N TYR A 166 29.64 -12.41 -11.80
CA TYR A 166 29.06 -11.83 -12.99
C TYR A 166 29.74 -10.51 -13.41
N ASP A 167 29.90 -9.56 -12.48
CA ASP A 167 30.52 -8.26 -12.75
C ASP A 167 31.98 -8.41 -13.22
N GLY A 168 32.70 -9.40 -12.66
CA GLY A 168 34.06 -9.77 -13.06
C GLY A 168 34.15 -10.63 -14.32
N LYS A 169 33.02 -10.98 -14.97
CA LYS A 169 32.93 -11.90 -16.12
C LYS A 169 33.55 -13.28 -15.86
N ASP A 170 33.47 -13.76 -14.61
CA ASP A 170 34.05 -15.00 -14.12
C ASP A 170 33.00 -16.13 -14.07
N ILE A 171 32.75 -16.75 -15.22
CA ILE A 171 31.71 -17.77 -15.37
C ILE A 171 32.00 -19.07 -14.61
N GLU A 172 33.28 -19.42 -14.46
CA GLU A 172 33.69 -20.63 -13.74
C GLU A 172 33.29 -20.53 -12.27
N ASN A 173 33.67 -19.43 -11.61
CA ASN A 173 33.33 -19.23 -10.21
C ASN A 173 31.84 -18.91 -10.01
N PHE A 174 31.19 -18.26 -10.97
CA PHE A 174 29.73 -18.10 -10.93
C PHE A 174 29.03 -19.46 -10.86
N ASN A 175 29.40 -20.40 -11.72
CA ASN A 175 28.83 -21.75 -11.73
C ASN A 175 29.18 -22.53 -10.46
N LEU A 176 30.41 -22.38 -9.95
CA LEU A 176 30.82 -22.96 -8.67
C LEU A 176 29.93 -22.45 -7.52
N PHE A 177 29.79 -21.12 -7.38
CA PHE A 177 28.98 -20.52 -6.32
C PHE A 177 27.51 -20.89 -6.45
N LEU A 178 26.97 -20.91 -7.67
CA LEU A 178 25.60 -21.34 -7.95
C LEU A 178 25.37 -22.78 -7.50
N ASN A 179 26.27 -23.70 -7.89
CA ASN A 179 26.20 -25.09 -7.45
C ASN A 179 26.25 -25.21 -5.93
N LYS A 180 27.19 -24.52 -5.27
CA LYS A 180 27.36 -24.59 -3.81
C LYS A 180 26.20 -23.99 -3.03
N MET A 181 25.57 -22.94 -3.55
CA MET A 181 24.33 -22.38 -3.00
C MET A 181 23.16 -23.38 -3.05
N PHE A 182 23.10 -24.24 -4.07
CA PHE A 182 22.09 -25.31 -4.14
C PHE A 182 22.46 -26.56 -3.33
N GLU A 183 23.75 -26.78 -3.02
CA GLU A 183 24.19 -27.91 -2.20
C GLU A 183 24.05 -27.65 -0.68
N ILE A 184 24.27 -26.41 -0.24
CA ILE A 184 24.21 -26.02 1.18
C ILE A 184 22.82 -26.24 1.76
N PHE A 185 22.69 -26.73 3.00
CA PHE A 185 21.42 -27.09 3.65
C PHE A 185 20.66 -28.30 3.07
N ASN A 186 21.19 -29.02 2.07
CA ASN A 186 20.49 -30.18 1.50
C ASN A 186 20.30 -31.35 2.47
N SER A 187 21.10 -31.44 3.54
CA SER A 187 20.92 -32.45 4.58
C SER A 187 19.57 -32.32 5.31
N ILE A 188 18.99 -31.11 5.39
CA ILE A 188 17.69 -30.87 6.04
C ILE A 188 16.57 -31.64 5.30
N ARG A 189 16.65 -31.74 3.97
CA ARG A 189 15.64 -32.39 3.13
C ARG A 189 15.31 -33.82 3.57
N ASN A 190 16.30 -34.55 4.10
CA ASN A 190 16.19 -35.97 4.39
C ASN A 190 15.68 -36.27 5.81
N SER A 191 15.11 -35.31 6.53
CA SER A 191 14.79 -35.45 7.95
C SER A 191 13.34 -35.09 8.32
N VAL A 192 12.85 -35.67 9.43
CA VAL A 192 11.42 -35.87 9.79
C VAL A 192 10.61 -34.54 9.95
N SER A 193 9.27 -34.67 9.79
CA SER A 193 8.18 -33.68 9.64
C SER A 193 8.35 -32.22 10.10
N ASP A 194 8.98 -31.93 11.24
CA ASP A 194 9.17 -30.52 11.67
C ASP A 194 10.15 -29.75 10.76
N LYS A 195 11.00 -30.47 10.03
CA LYS A 195 12.02 -29.91 9.15
C LYS A 195 11.54 -29.64 7.72
N GLU A 196 10.35 -30.12 7.35
CA GLU A 196 9.74 -29.87 6.05
C GLU A 196 9.49 -28.37 5.87
N SER A 197 8.92 -27.71 6.89
CA SER A 197 8.68 -26.28 6.87
C SER A 197 9.97 -25.43 6.85
N LEU A 198 11.09 -25.93 7.40
CA LEU A 198 12.37 -25.23 7.36
C LEU A 198 12.99 -25.35 5.97
N TYR A 199 12.95 -26.55 5.39
CA TYR A 199 13.41 -26.76 4.03
C TYR A 199 12.64 -25.92 3.01
N GLU A 200 11.32 -25.79 3.16
CA GLU A 200 10.49 -24.89 2.34
C GLU A 200 10.98 -23.43 2.41
N GLN A 201 11.34 -22.94 3.60
CA GLN A 201 11.87 -21.59 3.77
C GLN A 201 13.27 -21.44 3.16
N ILE A 202 14.12 -22.46 3.27
CA ILE A 202 15.44 -22.50 2.61
C ILE A 202 15.30 -22.48 1.09
N GLU A 203 14.38 -23.28 0.54
CA GLU A 203 14.07 -23.27 -0.90
C GLU A 203 13.51 -21.92 -1.33
N LYS A 204 12.65 -21.30 -0.51
CA LYS A 204 12.17 -19.95 -0.75
C LYS A 204 13.37 -18.99 -0.91
N PHE A 205 14.32 -18.97 0.02
CA PHE A 205 15.52 -18.13 -0.08
C PHE A 205 16.33 -18.37 -1.35
N ARG A 206 16.58 -19.64 -1.72
CA ARG A 206 17.26 -19.98 -2.98
C ARG A 206 16.51 -19.39 -4.18
N MET A 207 15.19 -19.56 -4.22
CA MET A 207 14.38 -19.03 -5.31
C MET A 207 14.41 -17.52 -5.35
N GLN A 208 14.40 -16.80 -4.22
CA GLN A 208 14.51 -15.33 -4.25
C GLN A 208 15.84 -14.91 -4.89
N VAL A 209 16.96 -15.50 -4.49
CA VAL A 209 18.28 -15.22 -5.11
C VAL A 209 18.25 -15.44 -6.63
N ILE A 210 17.69 -16.58 -7.07
CA ILE A 210 17.63 -16.94 -8.50
C ILE A 210 16.70 -16.02 -9.29
N PHE A 211 15.55 -15.64 -8.75
CA PHE A 211 14.63 -14.70 -9.39
C PHE A 211 15.23 -13.30 -9.50
N GLY A 212 15.80 -12.78 -8.40
CA GLY A 212 16.47 -11.48 -8.38
C GLY A 212 17.63 -11.42 -9.36
N LEU A 213 18.58 -12.36 -9.24
CA LEU A 213 19.76 -12.43 -10.10
C LEU A 213 19.39 -12.67 -11.57
N GLY A 214 18.50 -13.63 -11.85
CA GLY A 214 18.10 -13.98 -13.20
C GLY A 214 17.40 -12.84 -13.92
N SER A 215 16.51 -12.11 -13.23
CA SER A 215 15.80 -10.97 -13.80
C SER A 215 16.74 -9.81 -14.10
N TRP A 216 17.69 -9.55 -13.21
CA TRP A 216 18.72 -8.54 -13.42
C TRP A 216 19.69 -8.89 -14.56
N ILE A 217 20.19 -10.13 -14.63
CA ILE A 217 21.04 -10.59 -15.73
C ILE A 217 20.28 -10.56 -17.07
N LEU A 218 19.00 -10.97 -17.09
CA LEU A 218 18.16 -10.89 -18.29
C LEU A 218 18.05 -9.44 -18.77
N TYR A 219 17.80 -8.50 -17.86
CA TYR A 219 17.77 -7.07 -18.17
C TYR A 219 19.12 -6.59 -18.73
N LYS A 220 20.23 -6.93 -18.08
CA LYS A 220 21.58 -6.60 -18.52
C LYS A 220 21.86 -7.10 -19.94
N PHE A 221 21.55 -8.36 -20.19
CA PHE A 221 21.66 -8.96 -21.52
C PHE A 221 20.80 -8.22 -22.55
N ARG A 222 19.54 -7.88 -22.22
CA ARG A 222 18.65 -7.16 -23.15
C ARG A 222 19.16 -5.77 -23.51
N VAL A 223 19.79 -5.07 -22.57
CA VAL A 223 20.35 -3.73 -22.80
C VAL A 223 21.67 -3.78 -23.57
N SER A 224 22.58 -4.71 -23.22
CA SER A 224 23.93 -4.73 -23.82
C SER A 224 24.06 -5.62 -25.05
N LYS A 225 23.21 -6.66 -25.17
CA LYS A 225 23.35 -7.76 -26.14
C LYS A 225 24.71 -8.47 -26.12
N ASP A 226 25.44 -8.41 -25.00
CA ASP A 226 26.73 -9.11 -24.83
C ASP A 226 26.50 -10.62 -24.72
N SER A 227 27.12 -11.38 -25.63
CA SER A 227 27.02 -12.84 -25.64
C SER A 227 27.53 -13.49 -24.35
N HIS A 228 28.45 -12.86 -23.61
CA HIS A 228 28.92 -13.41 -22.33
C HIS A 228 27.76 -13.51 -21.32
N ASN A 229 26.86 -12.52 -21.30
CA ASN A 229 25.73 -12.48 -20.37
C ASN A 229 24.76 -13.64 -20.57
N ILE A 230 24.73 -14.25 -21.77
CA ILE A 230 23.81 -15.33 -22.08
C ILE A 230 24.17 -16.63 -21.36
N GLU A 231 25.46 -16.88 -21.17
CA GLU A 231 25.92 -18.08 -20.47
C GLU A 231 25.54 -18.01 -18.99
N PHE A 232 25.80 -16.87 -18.35
CA PHE A 232 25.34 -16.59 -16.99
C PHE A 232 23.81 -16.75 -16.87
N LEU A 233 23.06 -16.13 -17.78
CA LEU A 233 21.60 -16.20 -17.80
C LEU A 233 21.11 -17.64 -17.91
N ASN A 234 21.66 -18.44 -18.84
CA ASN A 234 21.26 -19.83 -19.03
C ASN A 234 21.52 -20.68 -17.79
N ASN A 235 22.64 -20.46 -17.10
CA ASN A 235 22.93 -21.17 -15.86
C ASN A 235 21.90 -20.86 -14.75
N VAL A 236 21.41 -19.62 -14.67
CA VAL A 236 20.34 -19.24 -13.74
C VAL A 236 18.98 -19.79 -14.18
N LEU A 237 18.61 -19.66 -15.46
CA LEU A 237 17.33 -20.13 -15.98
C LEU A 237 17.16 -21.65 -15.82
N ASN A 238 18.25 -22.41 -15.93
CA ASN A 238 18.25 -23.86 -15.69
C ASN A 238 18.05 -24.25 -14.22
N ARG A 239 18.01 -23.28 -13.29
CA ARG A 239 17.71 -23.46 -11.87
C ARG A 239 16.32 -22.99 -11.48
N LEU A 240 15.60 -22.33 -12.37
CA LEU A 240 14.20 -21.96 -12.14
C LEU A 240 13.29 -23.19 -12.22
N PRO A 241 12.14 -23.17 -11.54
CA PRO A 241 11.17 -24.27 -11.64
C PRO A 241 10.71 -24.52 -13.09
N GLU A 242 10.60 -25.80 -13.46
CA GLU A 242 10.11 -26.24 -14.78
C GLU A 242 8.60 -26.52 -14.81
N ARG A 243 7.96 -26.47 -13.63
CA ARG A 243 6.53 -26.64 -13.44
C ARG A 243 5.85 -25.27 -13.40
N VAL A 244 4.79 -25.12 -14.19
CA VAL A 244 4.05 -23.84 -14.32
C VAL A 244 3.50 -23.36 -12.97
N ASP A 245 2.94 -24.28 -12.18
CA ASP A 245 2.38 -23.96 -10.86
C ASP A 245 3.46 -23.52 -9.88
N THR A 246 4.56 -24.29 -9.78
CA THR A 246 5.69 -23.95 -8.90
C THR A 246 6.37 -22.64 -9.31
N LEU A 247 6.57 -22.41 -10.61
CA LEU A 247 7.16 -21.17 -11.13
C LEU A 247 6.28 -19.97 -10.78
N THR A 248 4.97 -20.08 -11.01
CA THR A 248 4.02 -18.99 -10.79
C THR A 248 3.92 -18.62 -9.32
N ASN A 249 3.83 -19.61 -8.42
CA ASN A 249 3.79 -19.35 -6.98
C ASN A 249 5.10 -18.70 -6.48
N ASN A 250 6.26 -19.14 -6.98
CA ASN A 250 7.53 -18.49 -6.65
C ASN A 250 7.61 -17.07 -7.22
N PHE A 251 7.12 -16.83 -8.43
CA PHE A 251 7.06 -15.49 -9.01
C PHE A 251 6.21 -14.56 -8.13
N ILE A 252 4.96 -14.95 -7.81
CA ILE A 252 4.06 -14.15 -6.97
C ILE A 252 4.69 -13.87 -5.60
N ASN A 253 5.31 -14.87 -4.97
CA ASN A 253 5.94 -14.71 -3.65
C ASN A 253 7.16 -13.78 -3.68
N ASN A 254 7.81 -13.60 -4.83
CA ASN A 254 8.97 -12.73 -5.00
C ASN A 254 8.64 -11.36 -5.58
N HIS A 255 7.46 -11.20 -6.21
CA HIS A 255 6.98 -9.95 -6.78
C HIS A 255 6.37 -9.06 -5.68
N THR A 256 7.21 -8.61 -4.74
CA THR A 256 6.81 -7.66 -3.69
C THR A 256 7.96 -6.71 -3.35
N HIS A 257 7.65 -5.45 -3.03
CA HIS A 257 8.66 -4.45 -2.64
C HIS A 257 9.44 -4.82 -1.37
N ASN A 258 8.85 -5.62 -0.46
CA ASN A 258 9.58 -6.08 0.73
C ASN A 258 10.71 -7.03 0.32
N VAL A 259 10.44 -7.99 -0.57
CA VAL A 259 11.47 -8.92 -1.05
C VAL A 259 12.58 -8.17 -1.80
N THR A 260 12.25 -7.23 -2.69
CA THR A 260 13.28 -6.46 -3.42
C THR A 260 14.19 -5.69 -2.48
N ARG A 261 13.61 -5.03 -1.47
CA ARG A 261 14.35 -4.27 -0.45
C ARG A 261 15.21 -5.15 0.44
N ASP A 262 14.65 -6.24 0.97
CA ASP A 262 15.35 -7.10 1.93
C ASP A 262 16.62 -7.69 1.28
N TRP A 263 16.49 -8.18 0.05
CA TRP A 263 17.62 -8.71 -0.71
C TRP A 263 18.54 -7.65 -1.34
N GLY A 264 18.15 -6.37 -1.31
CA GLY A 264 18.95 -5.27 -1.86
C GLY A 264 19.03 -5.26 -3.38
N TRP A 265 18.04 -5.84 -4.09
CA TRP A 265 18.04 -5.84 -5.57
C TRP A 265 17.94 -4.44 -6.15
N ASP A 266 17.25 -3.55 -5.44
CA ASP A 266 17.09 -2.14 -5.83
C ASP A 266 18.44 -1.39 -5.80
N GLU A 267 19.39 -1.83 -4.96
CA GLU A 267 20.73 -1.23 -4.88
C GLU A 267 21.58 -1.55 -6.13
N TRP A 268 21.30 -2.65 -6.82
CA TRP A 268 22.04 -3.02 -8.04
C TRP A 268 21.83 -2.02 -9.17
N ASP A 269 20.69 -1.35 -9.20
CA ASP A 269 20.41 -0.28 -10.18
C ASP A 269 21.05 1.05 -9.78
N LEU A 270 21.26 1.29 -8.48
CA LEU A 270 21.83 2.52 -7.94
C LEU A 270 23.35 2.56 -8.08
N ILE A 271 24.04 1.43 -7.89
CA ILE A 271 25.52 1.37 -7.86
C ILE A 271 26.14 1.65 -9.24
N GLU A 272 25.45 1.34 -10.33
CA GLU A 272 26.02 1.34 -11.69
C GLU A 272 26.16 2.73 -12.34
N LYS A 273 25.50 3.75 -11.81
CA LYS A 273 25.54 5.11 -12.37
C LYS A 273 26.01 6.09 -11.30
N GLN A 274 27.31 6.06 -11.02
CA GLN A 274 27.97 6.96 -10.06
C GLN A 274 27.96 8.45 -10.47
N ASP A 275 27.45 8.80 -11.65
CA ASP A 275 27.17 10.19 -12.04
C ASP A 275 25.76 10.59 -11.58
N TYR A 276 25.69 11.14 -10.37
CA TYR A 276 24.49 11.74 -9.77
C TYR A 276 23.97 13.00 -10.50
N SER A 277 24.52 13.35 -11.67
CA SER A 277 24.29 14.66 -12.28
C SER A 277 23.05 14.77 -13.17
N ASP A 278 22.50 13.69 -13.74
CA ASP A 278 21.40 13.84 -14.72
C ASP A 278 20.34 12.72 -14.68
N GLY A 279 19.25 12.98 -13.94
CA GLY A 279 17.94 12.34 -14.18
C GLY A 279 17.29 11.63 -12.99
N PHE A 280 15.95 11.57 -13.01
CA PHE A 280 15.16 10.70 -12.12
C PHE A 280 15.58 9.24 -12.33
N HIS A 281 15.99 8.56 -11.26
CA HIS A 281 16.36 7.15 -11.28
C HIS A 281 15.10 6.27 -11.19
N ASN A 282 14.84 5.46 -12.21
CA ASN A 282 13.75 4.48 -12.18
C ASN A 282 14.27 3.13 -11.70
N ILE A 283 13.90 2.76 -10.47
CA ILE A 283 14.10 1.41 -9.90
C ILE A 283 12.97 0.53 -10.43
N ASN A 284 13.28 -0.32 -11.42
CA ASN A 284 12.30 -1.14 -12.13
C ASN A 284 12.51 -2.64 -11.86
N THR A 285 12.78 -3.01 -10.61
CA THR A 285 13.10 -4.39 -10.22
C THR A 285 11.93 -5.35 -10.49
N LEU A 286 10.69 -4.93 -10.22
CA LEU A 286 9.50 -5.78 -10.39
C LEU A 286 9.21 -6.07 -11.87
N GLU A 287 9.38 -5.08 -12.74
CA GLU A 287 9.20 -5.21 -14.19
C GLU A 287 10.23 -6.19 -14.80
N LYS A 288 11.45 -6.25 -14.23
CA LYS A 288 12.46 -7.25 -14.63
C LYS A 288 12.04 -8.67 -14.24
N LEU A 289 11.45 -8.84 -13.05
CA LEU A 289 10.93 -10.14 -12.61
C LEU A 289 9.80 -10.63 -13.53
N GLU A 290 8.93 -9.73 -13.96
CA GLU A 290 7.87 -10.03 -14.93
C GLU A 290 8.46 -10.55 -16.25
N ALA A 291 9.52 -9.91 -16.75
CA ALA A 291 10.20 -10.38 -17.95
C ALA A 291 10.81 -11.78 -17.78
N LEU A 292 11.47 -12.05 -16.65
CA LEU A 292 12.03 -13.36 -16.34
C LEU A 292 10.95 -14.44 -16.29
N TYR A 293 9.84 -14.16 -15.62
CA TYR A 293 8.71 -15.08 -15.49
C TYR A 293 8.12 -15.46 -16.84
N ILE A 294 7.89 -14.48 -17.73
CA ILE A 294 7.36 -14.74 -19.08
C ILE A 294 8.35 -15.56 -19.91
N VAL A 295 9.65 -15.23 -19.87
CA VAL A 295 10.69 -16.00 -20.58
C VAL A 295 10.71 -17.46 -20.12
N GLN A 296 10.73 -17.69 -18.80
CA GLN A 296 10.77 -19.05 -18.27
C GLN A 296 9.48 -19.83 -18.54
N LEU A 297 8.31 -19.18 -18.49
CA LEU A 297 7.07 -19.83 -18.91
C LEU A 297 7.12 -20.26 -20.37
N LEU A 298 7.57 -19.43 -21.29
CA LEU A 298 7.67 -19.80 -22.71
C LEU A 298 8.62 -20.97 -22.92
N ARG A 299 9.76 -21.01 -22.22
CA ARG A 299 10.68 -22.16 -22.23
C ARG A 299 10.01 -23.46 -21.76
N ILE A 300 9.20 -23.40 -20.70
CA ILE A 300 8.43 -24.56 -20.22
C ILE A 300 7.39 -25.03 -21.26
N LEU A 301 6.85 -24.12 -22.06
CA LEU A 301 5.81 -24.41 -23.05
C LEU A 301 6.34 -24.84 -24.42
N GLU A 302 7.61 -24.54 -24.73
CA GLU A 302 8.25 -24.74 -26.04
C GLU A 302 8.03 -26.14 -26.64
N GLY A 303 8.20 -27.19 -25.84
CA GLY A 303 8.03 -28.59 -26.28
C GLY A 303 6.61 -29.15 -26.15
N LYS A 304 5.63 -28.34 -25.75
CA LYS A 304 4.27 -28.80 -25.40
C LYS A 304 3.28 -28.55 -26.54
N SER A 305 2.34 -29.48 -26.73
CA SER A 305 1.29 -29.34 -27.74
C SER A 305 0.28 -28.27 -27.32
N ASN A 306 -0.28 -27.53 -28.28
CA ASN A 306 -1.22 -26.45 -27.99
C ASN A 306 -2.45 -26.96 -27.20
N ASN A 307 -2.93 -28.18 -27.49
CA ASN A 307 -4.02 -28.82 -26.75
C ASN A 307 -3.65 -29.15 -25.30
N TYR A 308 -2.39 -29.52 -25.03
CA TYR A 308 -1.91 -29.71 -23.65
C TYR A 308 -1.85 -28.36 -22.93
N ILE A 309 -1.27 -27.34 -23.58
CA ILE A 309 -1.10 -26.01 -23.00
C ILE A 309 -2.45 -25.40 -22.61
N GLN A 310 -3.48 -25.51 -23.45
CA GLN A 310 -4.83 -25.01 -23.14
C GLN A 310 -5.48 -25.65 -21.91
N LYS A 311 -5.04 -26.84 -21.51
CA LYS A 311 -5.51 -27.54 -20.31
C LYS A 311 -4.69 -27.23 -19.07
N LEU A 312 -3.58 -26.49 -19.20
CA LEU A 312 -2.78 -26.08 -18.06
C LEU A 312 -3.53 -25.03 -17.24
N GLU A 313 -3.43 -25.16 -15.93
CA GLU A 313 -3.93 -24.16 -15.00
C GLU A 313 -2.77 -23.40 -14.41
N ILE A 314 -2.64 -22.13 -14.79
CA ILE A 314 -1.78 -21.18 -14.09
C ILE A 314 -2.48 -20.84 -12.76
N PRO A 315 -1.79 -20.97 -11.61
CA PRO A 315 -2.30 -20.48 -10.33
C PRO A 315 -2.77 -19.03 -10.45
N HIS A 316 -3.96 -18.75 -9.94
CA HIS A 316 -4.55 -17.42 -9.97
C HIS A 316 -4.29 -16.71 -8.63
N SER A 317 -4.04 -15.40 -8.70
CA SER A 317 -3.88 -14.52 -7.54
C SER A 317 -4.28 -13.10 -7.94
N SER A 318 -4.65 -12.26 -6.97
CA SER A 318 -4.98 -10.85 -7.22
C SER A 318 -3.79 -10.09 -7.83
N GLU A 319 -2.56 -10.39 -7.41
CA GLU A 319 -1.34 -9.82 -8.00
C GLU A 319 -1.23 -10.18 -9.49
N LEU A 320 -1.34 -11.46 -9.84
CA LEU A 320 -1.26 -11.88 -11.24
C LEU A 320 -2.39 -11.25 -12.08
N ALA A 321 -3.61 -11.19 -11.54
CA ALA A 321 -4.73 -10.57 -12.22
C ALA A 321 -4.51 -9.06 -12.49
N SER A 322 -3.94 -8.34 -11.51
CA SER A 322 -3.54 -6.94 -11.64
C SER A 322 -2.50 -6.76 -12.76
N LEU A 323 -1.46 -7.59 -12.78
CA LEU A 323 -0.40 -7.53 -13.80
C LEU A 323 -0.94 -7.80 -15.21
N VAL A 324 -1.89 -8.72 -15.34
CA VAL A 324 -2.56 -9.01 -16.62
C VAL A 324 -3.49 -7.87 -17.06
N ASN A 325 -4.03 -7.09 -16.13
CA ASN A 325 -4.80 -5.87 -16.41
C ASN A 325 -3.94 -4.68 -16.87
N GLY A 326 -2.61 -4.83 -16.87
CA GLY A 326 -1.69 -3.79 -17.30
C GLY A 326 -1.37 -2.77 -16.21
N SER A 327 -1.45 -3.17 -14.93
CA SER A 327 -0.91 -2.35 -13.85
C SER A 327 0.61 -2.14 -13.98
N ARG A 328 1.31 -3.04 -14.69
CA ARG A 328 2.75 -3.02 -14.97
C ARG A 328 3.09 -3.62 -16.36
N ASP A 329 4.32 -4.11 -16.52
CA ASP A 329 4.95 -4.44 -17.79
C ASP A 329 4.75 -5.88 -18.28
N MET A 330 4.16 -6.79 -17.51
CA MET A 330 3.99 -8.20 -17.88
C MET A 330 3.38 -8.37 -19.27
N MET A 331 2.26 -7.69 -19.54
CA MET A 331 1.59 -7.76 -20.84
C MET A 331 2.36 -6.99 -21.93
N ASN A 332 3.15 -5.98 -21.57
CA ASN A 332 4.07 -5.30 -22.48
C ASN A 332 5.21 -6.23 -22.91
N VAL A 333 5.73 -7.07 -22.02
CA VAL A 333 6.71 -8.11 -22.35
C VAL A 333 6.10 -9.15 -23.29
N VAL A 334 4.91 -9.67 -22.98
CA VAL A 334 4.19 -10.61 -23.86
C VAL A 334 4.00 -10.01 -25.26
N LYS A 335 3.59 -8.74 -25.34
CA LYS A 335 3.44 -8.02 -26.60
C LYS A 335 4.78 -7.82 -27.31
N SER A 336 5.84 -7.46 -26.59
CA SER A 336 7.19 -7.27 -27.12
C SER A 336 7.70 -8.56 -27.79
N ILE A 337 7.53 -9.73 -27.15
CA ILE A 337 7.95 -11.01 -27.74
C ILE A 337 7.11 -11.36 -28.96
N LYS A 338 5.81 -11.04 -28.96
CA LYS A 338 4.92 -11.27 -30.10
C LYS A 338 5.30 -10.41 -31.31
N ASP A 339 5.50 -9.11 -31.09
CA ASP A 339 5.62 -8.11 -32.15
C ASP A 339 7.06 -7.98 -32.68
N LYS A 340 8.06 -8.35 -31.86
CA LYS A 340 9.50 -8.23 -32.17
C LYS A 340 10.26 -9.50 -31.79
N LYS A 341 9.91 -10.63 -32.39
CA LYS A 341 10.50 -11.94 -32.06
C LYS A 341 12.03 -11.92 -32.15
N GLU A 342 12.56 -11.21 -33.14
CA GLU A 342 13.99 -11.04 -33.39
C GLU A 342 14.76 -10.48 -32.18
N ASP A 343 14.14 -9.62 -31.36
CA ASP A 343 14.76 -9.06 -30.15
C ASP A 343 14.99 -10.13 -29.06
N TRP A 344 14.36 -11.30 -29.19
CA TRP A 344 14.34 -12.37 -28.20
C TRP A 344 14.98 -13.68 -28.65
N ASN A 345 15.38 -13.79 -29.93
CA ASN A 345 15.92 -15.02 -30.53
C ASN A 345 17.18 -15.57 -29.83
N ASP A 346 17.93 -14.71 -29.16
CA ASP A 346 19.10 -15.15 -28.40
C ASP A 346 18.70 -15.94 -27.13
N ILE A 347 17.54 -15.64 -26.55
CA ILE A 347 17.08 -16.19 -25.25
C ILE A 347 16.01 -17.27 -25.45
N LEU A 348 15.13 -17.07 -26.44
CA LEU A 348 13.99 -17.92 -26.74
C LEU A 348 14.14 -18.49 -28.14
N SER A 349 13.82 -19.78 -28.30
CA SER A 349 13.71 -20.37 -29.63
C SER A 349 12.45 -19.87 -30.35
N GLU A 350 12.43 -20.06 -31.67
CA GLU A 350 11.24 -19.78 -32.50
C GLU A 350 10.00 -20.55 -31.99
N ASN A 351 10.18 -21.83 -31.61
CA ASN A 351 9.12 -22.65 -31.05
C ASN A 351 8.55 -22.09 -29.73
N ALA A 352 9.40 -21.49 -28.89
CA ALA A 352 8.98 -20.85 -27.66
C ALA A 352 8.22 -19.55 -27.95
N CYS A 353 8.73 -18.71 -28.86
CA CYS A 353 8.05 -17.49 -29.31
C CYS A 353 6.68 -17.78 -29.94
N ASP A 354 6.50 -18.91 -30.62
CA ASP A 354 5.21 -19.31 -31.19
C ASP A 354 4.15 -19.67 -30.14
N LYS A 355 4.53 -19.88 -28.88
CA LYS A 355 3.59 -20.11 -27.78
C LYS A 355 3.00 -18.84 -27.17
N VAL A 356 3.52 -17.67 -27.51
CA VAL A 356 3.17 -16.38 -26.88
C VAL A 356 1.67 -16.08 -26.92
N GLU A 357 1.00 -16.36 -28.04
CA GLU A 357 -0.45 -16.10 -28.13
C GLU A 357 -1.26 -17.01 -27.19
N ILE A 358 -0.87 -18.28 -27.05
CA ILE A 358 -1.54 -19.22 -26.17
C ILE A 358 -1.23 -18.88 -24.71
N LEU A 359 0.01 -18.49 -24.39
CA LEU A 359 0.37 -17.98 -23.07
C LEU A 359 -0.49 -16.75 -22.69
N SER A 360 -0.67 -15.80 -23.60
CA SER A 360 -1.54 -14.64 -23.36
C SER A 360 -2.98 -15.06 -23.02
N LYS A 361 -3.52 -16.10 -23.68
CA LYS A 361 -4.83 -16.65 -23.36
C LYS A 361 -4.87 -17.34 -22.00
N LEU A 362 -3.80 -18.06 -21.61
CA LEU A 362 -3.70 -18.68 -20.29
C LEU A 362 -3.63 -17.67 -19.16
N LEU A 363 -2.86 -16.59 -19.33
CA LEU A 363 -2.77 -15.52 -18.35
C LEU A 363 -4.11 -14.80 -18.17
N LYS A 364 -4.83 -14.54 -19.26
CA LYS A 364 -6.20 -14.00 -19.21
C LYS A 364 -7.17 -14.96 -18.52
N ALA A 365 -7.10 -16.27 -18.81
CA ALA A 365 -7.92 -17.25 -18.12
C ALA A 365 -7.60 -17.33 -16.61
N ALA A 366 -6.34 -17.16 -16.20
CA ALA A 366 -5.97 -17.09 -14.78
C ALA A 366 -6.54 -15.84 -14.10
N LYS A 367 -6.48 -14.69 -14.80
CA LYS A 367 -7.13 -13.45 -14.37
C LYS A 367 -8.65 -13.63 -14.21
N ASP A 368 -9.33 -14.17 -15.22
CA ASP A 368 -10.78 -14.39 -15.19
C ASP A 368 -11.17 -15.35 -14.05
N ARG A 369 -10.35 -16.37 -13.76
CA ARG A 369 -10.54 -17.25 -12.58
C ARG A 369 -10.41 -16.49 -11.27
N GLN A 370 -9.43 -15.60 -11.12
CA GLN A 370 -9.30 -14.76 -9.94
C GLN A 370 -10.50 -13.83 -9.76
N GLU A 371 -10.93 -13.14 -10.81
CA GLU A 371 -12.10 -12.26 -10.75
C GLU A 371 -13.36 -13.04 -10.36
N ASN A 372 -13.58 -14.22 -10.94
CA ASN A 372 -14.70 -15.09 -10.55
C ASN A 372 -14.59 -15.59 -9.10
N TYR A 373 -13.38 -15.92 -8.63
CA TYR A 373 -13.15 -16.33 -7.24
C TYR A 373 -13.48 -15.19 -6.26
N GLU A 374 -13.04 -13.97 -6.54
CA GLU A 374 -13.37 -12.78 -5.74
C GLU A 374 -14.88 -12.48 -5.75
N LEU A 375 -15.56 -12.62 -6.89
CA LEU A 375 -17.01 -12.48 -6.97
C LEU A 375 -17.73 -13.51 -6.09
N GLN A 376 -17.31 -14.78 -6.13
CA GLN A 376 -17.88 -15.84 -5.28
C GLN A 376 -17.63 -15.58 -3.79
N ILE A 377 -16.46 -15.06 -3.44
CA ILE A 377 -16.16 -14.62 -2.09
C ILE A 377 -17.13 -13.50 -1.67
N ARG A 378 -17.30 -12.44 -2.46
CA ARG A 378 -18.22 -11.33 -2.14
C ARG A 378 -19.67 -11.79 -1.95
N GLU A 379 -20.13 -12.70 -2.81
CA GLU A 379 -21.49 -13.25 -2.76
C GLU A 379 -21.74 -14.05 -1.48
N SER A 380 -20.74 -14.81 -1.03
CA SER A 380 -20.86 -15.70 0.13
C SER A 380 -20.49 -15.06 1.47
N ALA A 381 -19.61 -14.05 1.44
CA ALA A 381 -19.12 -13.36 2.62
C ALA A 381 -20.23 -12.55 3.29
N ARG A 382 -20.13 -12.40 4.62
CA ARG A 382 -21.05 -11.60 5.40
C ARG A 382 -20.51 -10.21 5.63
N VAL A 383 -21.41 -9.23 5.66
CA VAL A 383 -21.07 -7.86 6.07
C VAL A 383 -20.55 -7.87 7.51
N SER A 384 -19.45 -7.14 7.73
CA SER A 384 -18.79 -6.97 9.02
C SER A 384 -19.46 -5.87 9.84
N GLU A 385 -19.88 -6.20 11.06
CA GLU A 385 -20.41 -5.21 12.00
C GLU A 385 -19.35 -4.16 12.36
N LEU A 386 -18.07 -4.53 12.45
CA LEU A 386 -16.99 -3.57 12.71
C LEU A 386 -16.87 -2.53 11.59
N LYS A 387 -16.98 -2.96 10.32
CA LYS A 387 -16.95 -2.03 9.17
C LYS A 387 -18.19 -1.15 9.13
N ILE A 388 -19.36 -1.68 9.49
CA ILE A 388 -20.60 -0.88 9.64
C ILE A 388 -20.42 0.20 10.72
N GLN A 389 -19.85 -0.14 11.87
CA GLN A 389 -19.62 0.83 12.94
C GLN A 389 -18.61 1.90 12.53
N LEU A 390 -17.51 1.50 11.90
CA LEU A 390 -16.53 2.43 11.34
C LEU A 390 -17.19 3.40 10.33
N PHE A 391 -18.04 2.88 9.44
CA PHE A 391 -18.82 3.70 8.52
C PHE A 391 -19.73 4.69 9.25
N LYS A 392 -20.41 4.28 10.33
CA LYS A 392 -21.28 5.17 11.14
C LYS A 392 -20.47 6.27 11.84
N GLU A 393 -19.30 5.94 12.38
CA GLU A 393 -18.39 6.89 13.03
C GLU A 393 -17.85 7.93 12.03
N ASN A 394 -17.42 7.46 10.86
CA ASN A 394 -16.96 8.31 9.77
C ASN A 394 -18.11 9.16 9.22
N LEU A 395 -19.33 8.63 9.13
CA LEU A 395 -20.51 9.35 8.66
C LEU A 395 -20.82 10.53 9.59
N LYS A 396 -20.80 10.28 10.91
CA LYS A 396 -20.96 11.33 11.92
C LYS A 396 -19.92 12.43 11.77
N THR A 397 -18.67 12.05 11.54
CA THR A 397 -17.56 13.00 11.34
C THR A 397 -17.73 13.80 10.05
N ASN A 398 -18.10 13.14 8.96
CA ASN A 398 -18.33 13.75 7.66
C ASN A 398 -19.49 14.77 7.71
N ILE A 399 -20.61 14.44 8.36
CA ILE A 399 -21.72 15.39 8.62
C ILE A 399 -21.22 16.56 9.49
N LYS A 400 -20.51 16.27 10.58
CA LYS A 400 -19.95 17.30 11.45
C LYS A 400 -18.94 18.20 10.73
N ASN A 401 -18.34 17.77 9.62
CA ASN A 401 -17.38 18.55 8.84
C ASN A 401 -18.01 19.25 7.61
N ALA A 402 -19.14 18.79 7.09
CA ALA A 402 -19.89 19.43 6.00
C ALA A 402 -20.57 20.76 6.40
N LYS A 403 -20.38 21.83 5.61
CA LYS A 403 -20.97 23.17 5.88
C LYS A 403 -22.49 23.13 5.73
N GLY A 404 -23.23 23.22 6.83
CA GLY A 404 -24.68 23.00 6.86
C GLY A 404 -25.48 24.14 7.47
N MET A 405 -26.64 24.43 6.88
CA MET A 405 -27.65 25.35 7.43
C MET A 405 -28.05 24.96 8.85
N ARG A 406 -28.14 23.66 9.16
CA ARG A 406 -28.38 23.17 10.52
C ARG A 406 -27.46 23.79 11.56
N SER A 407 -26.15 23.81 11.30
CA SER A 407 -25.19 24.33 12.28
C SER A 407 -25.33 25.82 12.49
N ILE A 408 -25.70 26.56 11.43
CA ILE A 408 -26.01 28.00 11.54
C ILE A 408 -27.23 28.18 12.43
N LEU A 409 -28.32 27.46 12.16
CA LEU A 409 -29.58 27.56 12.92
C LEU A 409 -29.44 27.14 14.39
N ASP A 410 -28.60 26.13 14.67
CA ASP A 410 -28.30 25.68 16.04
C ASP A 410 -27.62 26.78 16.87
N ASN A 411 -26.73 27.58 16.26
CA ASN A 411 -26.08 28.72 16.94
C ASN A 411 -27.10 29.75 17.46
N TYR A 412 -28.27 29.83 16.81
CA TYR A 412 -29.37 30.73 17.19
C TYR A 412 -30.50 30.00 17.94
N LYS A 413 -30.29 28.74 18.33
CA LYS A 413 -31.27 27.88 19.02
C LYS A 413 -32.58 27.71 18.25
N LEU A 414 -32.49 27.66 16.92
CA LEU A 414 -33.63 27.50 16.02
C LEU A 414 -33.90 26.05 15.62
N ILE A 415 -33.39 25.09 16.41
CA ILE A 415 -33.68 23.65 16.25
C ILE A 415 -34.55 23.21 17.42
N LEU A 416 -35.74 22.71 17.10
CA LEU A 416 -36.71 22.18 18.05
C LEU A 416 -36.81 20.66 17.86
N PHE A 417 -36.66 19.90 18.95
CA PHE A 417 -36.86 18.46 18.92
C PHE A 417 -38.30 18.12 19.33
N LYS A 418 -38.98 17.29 18.52
CA LYS A 418 -40.32 16.79 18.83
C LYS A 418 -40.36 15.27 18.74
N ASP A 419 -41.14 14.68 19.64
CA ASP A 419 -41.44 13.25 19.57
C ASP A 419 -42.41 12.95 18.43
N SER A 420 -42.01 12.03 17.56
CA SER A 420 -42.87 11.54 16.48
C SER A 420 -43.95 10.61 17.03
N SER A 421 -45.21 11.05 17.04
CA SER A 421 -46.37 10.22 17.44
C SER A 421 -47.02 9.43 16.29
N SER A 422 -46.58 9.60 15.04
CA SER A 422 -47.20 8.95 13.86
C SER A 422 -46.21 8.64 12.73
N ASP A 423 -46.48 7.53 12.02
CA ASP A 423 -45.88 7.12 10.73
C ASP A 423 -46.32 8.07 9.59
N LEU A 424 -45.92 9.34 9.63
CA LEU A 424 -46.11 10.25 8.49
C LEU A 424 -45.04 9.96 7.41
N ASP A 425 -45.48 9.90 6.15
CA ASP A 425 -44.75 9.37 4.98
C ASP A 425 -43.49 10.14 4.51
N ASN A 426 -43.11 11.25 5.16
CA ASN A 426 -42.05 12.13 4.66
C ASN A 426 -40.70 11.88 5.36
N LYS A 427 -40.00 10.81 4.94
CA LYS A 427 -38.60 10.59 5.30
C LYS A 427 -37.69 11.27 4.29
N PHE A 428 -36.73 12.05 4.78
CA PHE A 428 -35.68 12.67 3.98
C PHE A 428 -34.40 11.84 4.06
N GLY A 429 -33.59 11.79 3.01
CA GLY A 429 -32.26 11.20 3.05
C GLY A 429 -31.97 10.26 1.89
N ILE A 430 -31.10 9.28 2.14
CA ILE A 430 -30.47 8.43 1.14
C ILE A 430 -30.99 6.99 1.29
N ASN A 431 -31.43 6.41 0.17
CA ASN A 431 -31.83 5.01 0.08
C ASN A 431 -31.33 4.45 -1.26
N THR A 432 -30.17 3.79 -1.24
CA THR A 432 -29.49 3.35 -2.48
C THR A 432 -28.89 1.95 -2.34
N PHE A 433 -28.69 1.30 -3.47
CA PHE A 433 -27.79 0.16 -3.58
C PHE A 433 -26.35 0.66 -3.58
N PHE A 434 -25.48 -0.01 -2.85
CA PHE A 434 -24.05 0.28 -2.79
C PHE A 434 -23.25 -1.02 -2.87
N ASP A 435 -21.95 -0.90 -3.19
CA ASP A 435 -21.08 -2.08 -3.21
C ASP A 435 -20.97 -2.71 -1.81
N LYS A 436 -21.03 -4.05 -1.75
CA LYS A 436 -20.89 -4.80 -0.50
C LYS A 436 -19.44 -4.87 -0.03
N GLY A 437 -18.48 -4.86 -0.95
CA GLY A 437 -17.05 -5.02 -0.70
C GLY A 437 -16.48 -4.16 0.43
N PRO A 438 -16.75 -2.84 0.49
CA PRO A 438 -16.29 -1.96 1.57
C PRO A 438 -16.67 -2.38 2.99
N PHE A 439 -17.71 -3.20 3.11
CA PHE A 439 -18.23 -3.66 4.39
C PHE A 439 -17.82 -5.10 4.71
N LEU A 440 -16.98 -5.75 3.89
CA LEU A 440 -16.42 -7.06 4.20
C LEU A 440 -15.20 -6.94 5.12
N ASN A 441 -14.87 -8.01 5.84
CA ASN A 441 -13.65 -8.05 6.65
C ASN A 441 -12.41 -8.03 5.76
N ASP A 442 -11.32 -7.43 6.25
CA ASP A 442 -10.05 -7.37 5.51
C ASP A 442 -9.45 -8.76 5.25
N GLU A 443 -9.82 -9.78 6.03
CA GLU A 443 -9.46 -11.19 5.79
C GLU A 443 -10.08 -11.77 4.51
N VAL A 444 -11.21 -11.19 4.07
CA VAL A 444 -11.99 -11.64 2.92
C VAL A 444 -11.50 -10.98 1.63
N GLU A 445 -11.15 -9.69 1.70
CA GLU A 445 -10.61 -8.91 0.57
C GLU A 445 -9.35 -8.13 0.96
N PRO A 446 -8.23 -8.81 1.29
CA PRO A 446 -7.03 -8.16 1.82
C PRO A 446 -6.32 -7.23 0.82
N HIS A 447 -6.68 -7.31 -0.46
CA HIS A 447 -6.02 -6.60 -1.55
C HIS A 447 -6.82 -5.39 -2.07
N VAL A 448 -8.01 -5.14 -1.52
CA VAL A 448 -8.89 -4.07 -2.02
C VAL A 448 -8.98 -2.95 -0.97
N HIS A 449 -8.36 -1.81 -1.27
CA HIS A 449 -8.56 -0.59 -0.50
C HIS A 449 -9.69 0.24 -1.10
N TYR A 450 -10.79 0.36 -0.36
CA TYR A 450 -11.92 1.20 -0.75
C TYR A 450 -11.71 2.64 -0.30
N SER A 451 -11.18 3.46 -1.22
CA SER A 451 -11.03 4.91 -0.99
C SER A 451 -12.39 5.54 -0.70
N GLY A 452 -12.45 6.42 0.30
CA GLY A 452 -13.67 7.12 0.70
C GLY A 452 -14.38 6.51 1.90
N LEU A 453 -14.03 5.30 2.36
CA LEU A 453 -14.61 4.74 3.60
C LEU A 453 -14.34 5.64 4.82
N GLU A 454 -13.16 6.26 4.86
CA GLU A 454 -12.74 7.26 5.85
C GLU A 454 -13.66 8.49 5.91
N ASN A 455 -14.36 8.78 4.82
CA ASN A 455 -15.34 9.86 4.69
C ASN A 455 -16.77 9.34 4.47
N SER A 456 -17.00 8.05 4.71
CA SER A 456 -18.28 7.36 4.43
C SER A 456 -18.81 7.66 3.03
N PHE A 457 -17.94 7.62 2.03
CA PHE A 457 -18.24 7.82 0.60
C PHE A 457 -19.07 9.09 0.35
N ASP A 458 -18.81 10.14 1.12
CA ASP A 458 -19.50 11.43 1.10
C ASP A 458 -21.03 11.36 1.32
N PHE A 459 -21.54 10.26 1.88
CA PHE A 459 -22.96 10.16 2.23
C PHE A 459 -23.37 11.25 3.24
N GLY A 460 -22.46 11.64 4.14
CA GLY A 460 -22.72 12.71 5.11
C GLY A 460 -22.82 14.09 4.47
N LEU A 461 -21.89 14.42 3.57
CA LEU A 461 -21.90 15.65 2.79
C LEU A 461 -23.16 15.74 1.94
N ASN A 462 -23.50 14.67 1.21
CA ASN A 462 -24.69 14.63 0.37
C ASN A 462 -25.99 14.83 1.17
N LEU A 463 -26.05 14.28 2.40
CA LEU A 463 -27.18 14.51 3.30
C LEU A 463 -27.31 16.00 3.68
N VAL A 464 -26.19 16.63 4.07
CA VAL A 464 -26.16 18.06 4.44
C VAL A 464 -26.50 18.96 3.26
N LEU A 465 -25.97 18.69 2.05
CA LEU A 465 -26.32 19.44 0.84
C LEU A 465 -27.81 19.32 0.52
N GLY A 466 -28.36 18.11 0.68
CA GLY A 466 -29.78 17.86 0.51
C GLY A 466 -30.65 18.68 1.47
N GLU A 467 -30.29 18.71 2.75
CA GLU A 467 -30.97 19.52 3.76
C GLU A 467 -30.84 21.02 3.46
N ASN A 468 -29.64 21.47 3.08
CA ASN A 468 -29.39 22.86 2.67
C ASN A 468 -30.32 23.27 1.53
N ASN A 469 -30.53 22.42 0.51
CA ASN A 469 -31.47 22.72 -0.58
C ASN A 469 -32.87 23.03 -0.05
N VAL A 470 -33.39 22.19 0.85
CA VAL A 470 -34.75 22.34 1.39
C VAL A 470 -34.89 23.68 2.11
N ILE A 471 -33.91 24.02 2.95
CA ILE A 471 -33.94 25.25 3.76
C ILE A 471 -33.72 26.48 2.87
N VAL A 472 -32.65 26.48 2.08
CA VAL A 472 -32.26 27.61 1.23
C VAL A 472 -33.33 27.94 0.20
N ASN A 473 -33.93 26.93 -0.45
CA ASN A 473 -34.99 27.16 -1.43
C ASN A 473 -36.23 27.78 -0.79
N SER A 474 -36.56 27.36 0.45
CA SER A 474 -37.62 27.99 1.22
C SER A 474 -37.31 29.46 1.51
N LEU A 475 -36.07 29.78 1.89
CA LEU A 475 -35.64 31.15 2.15
C LEU A 475 -35.67 32.01 0.90
N ILE A 476 -35.07 31.56 -0.20
CA ILE A 476 -35.03 32.28 -1.48
C ILE A 476 -36.46 32.58 -1.95
N LYS A 477 -37.34 31.58 -1.94
CA LYS A 477 -38.73 31.70 -2.42
C LYS A 477 -39.55 32.73 -1.64
N ASN A 478 -39.29 32.88 -0.35
CA ASN A 478 -40.05 33.76 0.54
C ASN A 478 -39.33 35.09 0.84
N SER A 479 -38.17 35.35 0.24
CA SER A 479 -37.41 36.59 0.42
C SER A 479 -37.72 37.62 -0.66
N TYR A 480 -37.59 38.90 -0.32
CA TYR A 480 -37.69 39.98 -1.30
C TYR A 480 -36.41 40.06 -2.14
N LYS A 481 -36.56 40.10 -3.46
CA LYS A 481 -35.42 40.26 -4.37
C LYS A 481 -34.97 41.73 -4.41
N ILE A 482 -33.69 41.98 -4.20
CA ILE A 482 -33.07 43.30 -4.34
C ILE A 482 -31.77 43.21 -5.16
N ASP A 483 -31.28 44.34 -5.65
CA ASP A 483 -29.96 44.42 -6.30
C ASP A 483 -28.85 44.61 -5.25
N LEU A 484 -27.63 44.11 -5.54
CA LEU A 484 -26.48 44.20 -4.64
C LEU A 484 -26.19 45.65 -4.17
N ILE A 485 -26.37 46.62 -5.07
CA ILE A 485 -26.16 48.06 -4.81
C ILE A 485 -27.08 48.58 -3.69
N GLN A 486 -28.23 47.94 -3.47
CA GLN A 486 -29.21 48.34 -2.45
C GLN A 486 -28.89 47.78 -1.06
N LEU A 487 -27.96 46.82 -0.94
CA LEU A 487 -27.66 46.12 0.31
C LEU A 487 -27.30 47.06 1.46
N ASN A 488 -26.38 48.01 1.24
CA ASN A 488 -25.96 48.95 2.29
C ASN A 488 -27.10 49.86 2.73
N SER A 489 -27.85 50.41 1.77
CA SER A 489 -29.00 51.28 2.08
C SER A 489 -30.09 50.56 2.88
N TYR A 490 -30.30 49.26 2.59
CA TYR A 490 -31.23 48.44 3.36
C TYR A 490 -30.72 48.21 4.78
N LEU A 491 -29.47 47.77 4.94
CA LEU A 491 -28.89 47.51 6.25
C LEU A 491 -28.82 48.78 7.12
N GLU A 492 -28.58 49.95 6.54
CA GLU A 492 -28.61 51.25 7.24
C GLU A 492 -30.03 51.66 7.67
N SER A 493 -31.07 51.15 7.02
CA SER A 493 -32.47 51.44 7.35
C SER A 493 -33.02 50.62 8.52
N LEU A 494 -32.29 49.59 8.97
CA LEU A 494 -32.73 48.72 10.06
C LEU A 494 -32.36 49.32 11.42
N ASP A 495 -33.33 49.38 12.33
CA ASP A 495 -33.13 49.91 13.69
C ASP A 495 -32.21 49.03 14.56
N ASP A 496 -32.19 47.72 14.31
CA ASP A 496 -31.35 46.75 15.02
C ASP A 496 -30.75 45.72 14.06
N LEU A 497 -29.41 45.60 14.10
CA LEU A 497 -28.64 44.67 13.30
C LEU A 497 -28.16 43.43 14.09
N THR A 498 -28.53 43.33 15.37
CA THR A 498 -28.02 42.29 16.29
C THR A 498 -28.41 40.88 15.85
N ASN A 499 -29.59 40.72 15.24
CA ASN A 499 -30.11 39.43 14.77
C ASN A 499 -29.96 39.24 13.25
N ILE A 500 -29.30 40.17 12.56
CA ILE A 500 -29.09 40.04 11.12
C ILE A 500 -27.90 39.11 10.85
N ILE A 501 -28.06 38.23 9.87
CA ILE A 501 -27.00 37.39 9.32
C ILE A 501 -26.99 37.49 7.81
N ILE A 502 -25.83 37.24 7.20
CA ILE A 502 -25.69 37.10 5.76
C ILE A 502 -25.27 35.66 5.45
N ILE A 503 -25.92 35.05 4.46
CA ILE A 503 -25.62 33.69 4.01
C ILE A 503 -25.33 33.74 2.52
N GLY A 504 -24.10 33.41 2.16
CA GLY A 504 -23.72 33.13 0.77
C GLY A 504 -24.01 31.67 0.42
N VAL A 505 -24.78 31.48 -0.65
CA VAL A 505 -25.11 30.18 -1.22
C VAL A 505 -24.25 29.96 -2.45
N ASN A 506 -23.63 28.79 -2.57
CA ASN A 506 -22.81 28.37 -3.72
C ASN A 506 -21.76 29.41 -4.11
N HIS A 507 -20.87 29.74 -3.16
CA HIS A 507 -19.76 30.67 -3.39
C HIS A 507 -20.16 32.09 -3.78
N ALA A 508 -21.39 32.52 -3.47
CA ALA A 508 -21.82 33.91 -3.68
C ALA A 508 -20.90 34.96 -3.04
N ILE A 509 -20.21 34.64 -1.93
CA ILE A 509 -19.37 35.59 -1.19
C ILE A 509 -18.17 36.06 -2.02
N PRO A 510 -17.30 35.17 -2.56
CA PRO A 510 -16.24 35.56 -3.49
C PRO A 510 -16.73 36.45 -4.63
N PHE A 511 -17.83 36.07 -5.28
CA PHE A 511 -18.33 36.74 -6.49
C PHE A 511 -19.10 38.04 -6.25
N THR A 512 -19.38 38.41 -5.00
CA THR A 512 -20.10 39.67 -4.68
C THR A 512 -19.33 40.56 -3.74
N ILE A 513 -18.83 39.98 -2.65
CA ILE A 513 -18.33 40.72 -1.50
C ILE A 513 -16.80 40.78 -1.52
N GLU A 514 -16.11 39.85 -2.18
CA GLU A 514 -14.65 39.89 -2.34
C GLU A 514 -14.18 40.63 -3.61
N ASP A 515 -14.94 40.55 -4.72
CA ASP A 515 -14.56 41.18 -6.00
C ASP A 515 -14.97 42.66 -6.16
N ASP A 516 -15.87 43.19 -5.34
CA ASP A 516 -16.29 44.61 -5.41
C ASP A 516 -15.31 45.50 -4.62
N PHE A 517 -14.10 45.66 -5.20
CA PHE A 517 -13.06 46.73 -5.13
C PHE A 517 -12.82 47.61 -3.89
N ASP A 518 -13.45 47.37 -2.75
CA ASP A 518 -13.19 48.06 -1.50
C ASP A 518 -13.50 47.08 -0.35
N PHE A 519 -12.47 46.38 0.15
CA PHE A 519 -12.48 45.56 1.38
C PHE A 519 -12.91 46.34 2.66
N ASN A 520 -13.52 47.51 2.52
CA ASN A 520 -13.95 48.39 3.58
C ASN A 520 -15.07 47.76 4.42
N HIS A 521 -15.97 47.01 3.78
CA HIS A 521 -17.12 46.41 4.47
C HIS A 521 -16.91 44.95 4.84
N TYR A 522 -16.22 44.13 4.06
CA TYR A 522 -16.02 42.71 4.41
C TYR A 522 -14.70 42.42 5.11
N LEU A 523 -14.74 41.54 6.10
CA LEU A 523 -13.57 41.06 6.82
C LEU A 523 -13.60 39.53 6.88
N PRO A 524 -12.78 38.85 6.05
CA PRO A 524 -12.78 37.39 6.01
C PRO A 524 -12.18 36.80 7.28
N GLU A 525 -12.55 35.55 7.60
CA GLU A 525 -12.18 34.89 8.85
C GLU A 525 -10.67 34.67 9.03
N TRP A 526 -9.92 34.63 7.93
CA TRP A 526 -8.46 34.49 7.92
C TRP A 526 -7.72 35.83 8.13
N HIS A 527 -8.43 36.96 8.12
CA HIS A 527 -7.81 38.27 8.32
C HIS A 527 -7.35 38.46 9.77
N LYS A 528 -6.19 39.11 9.96
CA LYS A 528 -5.57 39.32 11.29
C LYS A 528 -6.47 40.05 12.31
N ASP A 529 -7.32 40.96 11.80
CA ASP A 529 -8.23 41.79 12.60
C ASP A 529 -9.59 41.13 12.82
N PHE A 530 -9.75 39.87 12.39
CA PHE A 530 -10.99 39.12 12.58
C PHE A 530 -11.26 38.90 14.08
N PRO A 531 -12.49 39.15 14.57
CA PRO A 531 -12.78 39.06 16.00
C PRO A 531 -12.79 37.60 16.46
N LYS A 532 -11.79 37.20 17.25
CA LYS A 532 -11.58 35.81 17.70
C LYS A 532 -12.74 35.26 18.53
N GLU A 533 -13.48 36.14 19.21
CA GLU A 533 -14.69 35.81 19.96
C GLU A 533 -15.82 35.31 19.06
N LEU A 534 -15.92 35.79 17.82
CA LEU A 534 -16.93 35.32 16.85
C LEU A 534 -16.57 33.92 16.36
N LYS A 535 -15.28 33.65 16.12
CA LYS A 535 -14.80 32.31 15.74
C LYS A 535 -15.05 31.25 16.82
N ARG A 536 -15.08 31.66 18.10
CA ARG A 536 -15.42 30.76 19.23
C ARG A 536 -16.93 30.59 19.41
N ARG A 537 -17.71 31.61 19.05
CA ARG A 537 -19.16 31.65 19.27
C ARG A 537 -19.95 30.97 18.15
N TYR A 538 -19.48 31.08 16.92
CA TYR A 538 -20.19 30.63 15.73
C TYR A 538 -19.51 29.44 15.08
N SER A 539 -20.28 28.75 14.25
CA SER A 539 -19.87 27.50 13.63
C SER A 539 -18.84 27.70 12.51
N LYS A 540 -18.24 26.60 12.06
CA LYS A 540 -17.25 26.51 10.98
C LYS A 540 -17.73 27.06 9.62
N GLU A 541 -19.03 27.28 9.46
CA GLU A 541 -19.64 27.92 8.30
C GLU A 541 -19.38 29.43 8.25
N LEU A 542 -18.94 30.04 9.35
CA LEU A 542 -18.58 31.45 9.41
C LEU A 542 -17.34 31.72 8.55
N VAL A 543 -17.53 32.41 7.43
CA VAL A 543 -16.44 32.76 6.50
C VAL A 543 -15.93 34.18 6.70
N GLY A 544 -16.69 35.05 7.38
CA GLY A 544 -16.26 36.41 7.66
C GLY A 544 -17.30 37.24 8.42
N VAL A 545 -17.09 38.55 8.44
CA VAL A 545 -18.07 39.53 8.92
C VAL A 545 -18.24 40.69 7.94
N TYR A 546 -19.46 41.17 7.80
CA TYR A 546 -19.80 42.37 7.06
C TYR A 546 -19.93 43.55 8.04
N LYS A 547 -19.17 44.61 7.81
CA LYS A 547 -19.05 45.80 8.64
C LYS A 547 -19.96 46.87 8.10
N ILE A 548 -20.87 47.32 8.94
CA ILE A 548 -21.71 48.49 8.66
C ILE A 548 -21.85 49.31 9.92
N ASN A 549 -21.54 50.60 9.83
CA ASN A 549 -21.41 51.49 10.99
C ASN A 549 -20.50 50.88 12.07
N LYS A 550 -21.04 50.62 13.27
CA LYS A 550 -20.32 49.98 14.38
C LYS A 550 -20.62 48.48 14.51
N HIS A 551 -21.46 47.93 13.64
CA HIS A 551 -21.93 46.54 13.69
C HIS A 551 -21.05 45.63 12.83
N LYS A 552 -20.93 44.38 13.28
CA LYS A 552 -20.26 43.29 12.55
C LYS A 552 -21.26 42.17 12.37
N ILE A 553 -21.83 42.09 11.18
CA ILE A 553 -22.84 41.10 10.79
C ILE A 553 -22.10 39.82 10.41
N PRO A 554 -22.40 38.65 11.01
CA PRO A 554 -21.75 37.40 10.65
C PRO A 554 -22.14 36.97 9.23
N VAL A 555 -21.14 36.53 8.46
CA VAL A 555 -21.29 36.05 7.08
C VAL A 555 -20.98 34.57 7.06
N TYR A 556 -21.97 33.78 6.66
CA TYR A 556 -21.86 32.33 6.54
C TYR A 556 -21.81 31.91 5.07
N GLU A 557 -21.23 30.76 4.80
CA GLU A 557 -21.25 30.13 3.49
C GLU A 557 -21.83 28.72 3.58
N VAL A 558 -22.79 28.43 2.71
CA VAL A 558 -23.42 27.11 2.56
C VAL A 558 -23.42 26.68 1.10
N LEU A 559 -23.38 25.37 0.89
CA LEU A 559 -23.44 24.76 -0.44
C LEU A 559 -24.77 24.04 -0.61
N THR A 560 -25.34 24.14 -1.81
CA THR A 560 -26.54 23.42 -2.25
C THR A 560 -26.21 22.59 -3.50
N ASN A 561 -27.11 21.70 -3.91
CA ASN A 561 -26.98 20.96 -5.17
C ASN A 561 -27.41 21.80 -6.38
N GLU A 562 -27.93 23.00 -6.15
CA GLU A 562 -28.30 23.93 -7.21
C GLU A 562 -27.06 24.68 -7.70
N LYS A 563 -27.13 25.23 -8.91
CA LYS A 563 -26.02 26.00 -9.50
C LYS A 563 -26.07 27.48 -9.16
N GLU A 564 -27.22 27.98 -8.72
CA GLU A 564 -27.44 29.41 -8.55
C GLU A 564 -26.71 29.92 -7.30
N ALA A 565 -25.88 30.95 -7.48
CA ALA A 565 -25.24 31.68 -6.39
C ALA A 565 -26.18 32.80 -5.90
N ASN A 566 -26.46 32.81 -4.60
CA ASN A 566 -27.37 33.78 -3.98
C ASN A 566 -26.78 34.32 -2.68
N LEU A 567 -27.01 35.60 -2.41
CA LEU A 567 -26.74 36.20 -1.11
C LEU A 567 -28.07 36.43 -0.38
N LEU A 568 -28.21 35.84 0.81
CA LEU A 568 -29.38 35.99 1.65
C LEU A 568 -29.06 36.90 2.84
N VAL A 569 -29.93 37.87 3.11
CA VAL A 569 -29.86 38.72 4.31
C VAL A 569 -31.08 38.44 5.16
N ILE A 570 -30.87 37.88 6.35
CA ILE A 570 -31.93 37.26 7.16
C ILE A 570 -31.89 37.79 8.59
N ASP A 571 -33.06 38.12 9.14
CA ASP A 571 -33.25 38.36 10.57
C ASP A 571 -33.53 37.04 11.30
N THR A 572 -32.59 36.57 12.10
CA THR A 572 -32.70 35.29 12.83
C THR A 572 -33.82 35.29 13.87
N SER A 573 -34.29 36.46 14.32
CA SER A 573 -35.43 36.54 15.24
C SER A 573 -36.77 36.26 14.55
N LYS A 574 -36.81 36.34 13.21
CA LYS A 574 -38.01 36.13 12.36
C LYS A 574 -37.85 34.99 11.36
N LEU A 575 -36.75 34.23 11.44
CA LEU A 575 -36.41 33.18 10.49
C LEU A 575 -37.39 31.99 10.56
N GLY A 576 -37.77 31.58 11.77
CA GLY A 576 -38.48 30.34 12.01
C GLY A 576 -37.54 29.26 12.57
N SER A 577 -37.86 27.98 12.39
CA SER A 577 -37.13 26.88 13.04
C SER A 577 -37.14 25.58 12.24
N ILE A 578 -36.13 24.75 12.45
CA ILE A 578 -36.17 23.33 12.09
C ILE A 578 -36.85 22.57 13.23
N ILE A 579 -37.90 21.84 12.88
CA ILE A 579 -38.52 20.85 13.77
C ILE A 579 -37.91 19.49 13.41
N GLN A 580 -36.98 19.02 14.25
CA GLN A 580 -36.40 17.70 14.15
C GLN A 580 -37.29 16.69 14.88
N TYR A 581 -37.78 15.69 14.16
CA TYR A 581 -38.54 14.61 14.76
C TYR A 581 -37.60 13.49 15.21
N THR A 582 -37.83 12.96 16.42
CA THR A 582 -37.13 11.75 16.89
C THR A 582 -37.64 10.53 16.13
N GLN A 583 -36.72 9.67 15.69
CA GLN A 583 -37.04 8.40 15.01
C GLN A 583 -37.47 7.35 16.05
N LEU A 584 -38.64 7.53 16.66
CA LEU A 584 -39.15 6.67 17.73
C LEU A 584 -39.62 5.28 17.27
N THR A 585 -39.69 5.02 15.96
CA THR A 585 -40.33 3.81 15.43
C THR A 585 -39.40 2.61 15.33
N SER A 586 -38.08 2.76 15.49
CA SER A 586 -37.18 1.60 15.52
C SER A 586 -36.95 1.12 16.96
N ASN A 587 -37.49 -0.06 17.30
CA ASN A 587 -37.12 -0.81 18.51
C ASN A 587 -35.62 -1.21 18.56
N ARG A 588 -34.84 -0.78 17.55
CA ARG A 588 -33.42 -1.06 17.33
C ARG A 588 -32.60 0.21 17.49
N LEU A 589 -32.16 0.48 18.72
CA LEU A 589 -31.31 1.63 19.07
C LEU A 589 -29.98 1.63 18.31
N ASP A 590 -29.51 0.45 17.89
CA ASP A 590 -28.26 0.27 17.14
C ASP A 590 -28.31 0.83 15.70
N LEU A 591 -29.52 1.10 15.18
CA LEU A 591 -29.74 1.75 13.88
C LEU A 591 -29.80 3.28 14.00
N LEU A 592 -29.74 3.83 15.21
CA LEU A 592 -29.83 5.28 15.42
C LEU A 592 -28.44 5.90 15.57
N LEU A 593 -28.20 6.97 14.82
CA LEU A 593 -27.03 7.82 14.93
C LEU A 593 -27.48 9.26 15.21
N GLY A 594 -27.73 9.55 16.49
CA GLY A 594 -28.35 10.81 16.90
C GLY A 594 -29.80 10.89 16.40
N TYR A 595 -30.09 11.85 15.53
CA TYR A 595 -31.42 12.01 14.91
C TYR A 595 -31.57 11.22 13.60
N LEU A 596 -30.51 10.57 13.12
CA LEU A 596 -30.50 9.79 11.89
C LEU A 596 -30.84 8.33 12.16
N TYR A 597 -31.60 7.74 11.23
CA TYR A 597 -31.73 6.30 11.05
C TYR A 597 -30.70 5.85 10.01
N VAL A 598 -29.75 5.00 10.41
CA VAL A 598 -28.69 4.48 9.56
C VAL A 598 -28.74 2.96 9.57
N ASN A 599 -29.14 2.38 8.43
CA ASN A 599 -29.20 0.94 8.23
C ASN A 599 -28.43 0.54 6.97
N ILE A 600 -27.58 -0.47 7.11
CA ILE A 600 -26.86 -1.11 6.00
C ILE A 600 -27.41 -2.53 5.93
N GLU A 601 -28.36 -2.74 5.02
CA GLU A 601 -29.02 -4.03 4.85
C GLU A 601 -28.22 -4.90 3.90
N GLU A 602 -27.72 -6.02 4.41
CA GLU A 602 -27.09 -7.04 3.59
C GLU A 602 -28.11 -7.73 2.68
N ILE A 603 -27.73 -7.92 1.41
CA ILE A 603 -28.42 -8.82 0.49
C ILE A 603 -27.55 -10.07 0.34
N TYR A 604 -28.18 -11.24 0.45
CA TYR A 604 -27.52 -12.53 0.25
C TYR A 604 -28.48 -13.54 -0.36
N LYS A 605 -27.90 -14.58 -0.97
CA LYS A 605 -28.63 -15.62 -1.68
C LYS A 605 -29.63 -16.34 -0.76
N GLY A 606 -30.88 -16.39 -1.19
CA GLY A 606 -32.01 -16.98 -0.47
C GLY A 606 -32.67 -16.06 0.57
N SER A 607 -32.11 -14.88 0.84
CA SER A 607 -32.70 -13.92 1.77
C SER A 607 -34.08 -13.44 1.31
N GLU A 608 -34.94 -13.03 2.26
CA GLU A 608 -36.24 -12.45 1.92
C GLU A 608 -36.08 -11.19 1.06
N LYS A 609 -35.03 -10.40 1.33
CA LYS A 609 -34.76 -9.17 0.60
C LYS A 609 -34.39 -9.41 -0.86
N GLU A 610 -33.57 -10.43 -1.13
CA GLU A 610 -33.26 -10.85 -2.50
C GLU A 610 -34.53 -11.28 -3.24
N LYS A 611 -35.38 -12.10 -2.61
CA LYS A 611 -36.64 -12.56 -3.20
C LYS A 611 -37.59 -11.41 -3.51
N GLU A 612 -37.70 -10.45 -2.59
CA GLU A 612 -38.49 -9.23 -2.76
C GLU A 612 -38.01 -8.45 -3.99
N ILE A 613 -36.71 -8.16 -4.07
CA ILE A 613 -36.11 -7.40 -5.18
C ILE A 613 -36.29 -8.14 -6.51
N LEU A 614 -36.04 -9.45 -6.56
CA LEU A 614 -36.15 -10.22 -7.80
C LEU A 614 -37.61 -10.35 -8.27
N SER A 615 -38.58 -10.41 -7.34
CA SER A 615 -40.00 -10.48 -7.68
C SER A 615 -40.52 -9.19 -8.32
N ASN A 616 -39.96 -8.04 -7.90
CA ASN A 616 -40.30 -6.72 -8.39
C ASN A 616 -39.05 -6.03 -8.97
N SER A 617 -38.36 -6.71 -9.89
CA SER A 617 -37.07 -6.28 -10.39
C SER A 617 -37.15 -4.89 -11.05
N PRO A 618 -36.37 -3.90 -10.58
CA PRO A 618 -36.33 -2.59 -11.20
C PRO A 618 -35.71 -2.68 -12.60
N LYS A 619 -36.04 -1.72 -13.47
CA LYS A 619 -35.60 -1.73 -14.87
C LYS A 619 -34.09 -1.91 -15.03
N TRP A 620 -33.29 -1.21 -14.22
CA TRP A 620 -31.83 -1.30 -14.27
C TRP A 620 -31.30 -2.70 -13.90
N LEU A 621 -32.05 -3.50 -13.15
CA LEU A 621 -31.68 -4.88 -12.80
C LEU A 621 -32.05 -5.85 -13.93
N LEU A 622 -33.17 -5.62 -14.63
CA LEU A 622 -33.55 -6.41 -15.79
C LEU A 622 -32.48 -6.37 -16.90
N ASP A 623 -31.77 -5.25 -17.01
CA ASP A 623 -30.66 -5.07 -17.95
C ASP A 623 -29.44 -5.96 -17.64
N LYS A 624 -29.40 -6.64 -16.47
CA LYS A 624 -28.31 -7.55 -16.06
C LYS A 624 -28.46 -8.98 -16.58
N GLY A 625 -29.58 -9.33 -17.21
CA GLY A 625 -29.80 -10.64 -17.81
C GLY A 625 -30.93 -11.41 -17.13
N ASP A 626 -30.77 -12.73 -17.04
CA ASP A 626 -31.77 -13.61 -16.42
C ASP A 626 -31.77 -13.50 -14.88
N LYS A 627 -32.68 -14.23 -14.22
CA LYS A 627 -32.82 -14.19 -12.77
C LYS A 627 -31.57 -14.64 -12.01
N GLU A 628 -30.75 -15.50 -12.60
CA GLU A 628 -29.52 -15.98 -11.97
C GLU A 628 -28.45 -14.89 -12.01
N ALA A 629 -28.25 -14.25 -13.18
CA ALA A 629 -27.36 -13.11 -13.32
C ALA A 629 -27.80 -11.91 -12.45
N GLN A 630 -29.11 -11.67 -12.35
CA GLN A 630 -29.67 -10.65 -11.46
C GLN A 630 -29.40 -10.97 -9.99
N SER A 631 -29.62 -12.22 -9.57
CA SER A 631 -29.33 -12.72 -8.22
C SER A 631 -27.84 -12.54 -7.86
N GLN A 632 -26.93 -12.97 -8.74
CA GLN A 632 -25.49 -12.76 -8.57
C GLN A 632 -25.16 -11.28 -8.39
N TYR A 633 -25.70 -10.41 -9.25
CA TYR A 633 -25.45 -8.98 -9.19
C TYR A 633 -25.89 -8.34 -7.86
N ILE A 634 -27.10 -8.62 -7.38
CA ILE A 634 -27.62 -7.99 -6.14
C ILE A 634 -27.00 -8.57 -4.87
N ASN A 635 -26.51 -9.81 -4.89
CA ASN A 635 -25.82 -10.42 -3.74
C ASN A 635 -24.43 -9.81 -3.49
N GLN A 636 -23.91 -9.04 -4.44
CA GLN A 636 -22.70 -8.23 -4.31
C GLN A 636 -22.99 -6.80 -3.84
N LYS A 637 -24.24 -6.51 -3.46
CA LYS A 637 -24.68 -5.17 -3.04
C LYS A 637 -25.24 -5.18 -1.62
N VAL A 638 -25.21 -4.01 -1.01
CA VAL A 638 -25.94 -3.69 0.22
C VAL A 638 -26.94 -2.57 -0.07
N ILE A 639 -27.97 -2.46 0.75
CA ILE A 639 -28.87 -1.30 0.72
C ILE A 639 -28.47 -0.38 1.85
N ILE A 640 -28.04 0.83 1.50
CA ILE A 640 -27.73 1.88 2.48
C ILE A 640 -28.95 2.77 2.62
N LYS A 641 -29.47 2.86 3.85
CA LYS A 641 -30.54 3.78 4.25
C LYS A 641 -30.00 4.72 5.31
N ILE A 642 -29.88 6.00 4.97
CA ILE A 642 -29.53 7.09 5.89
C ILE A 642 -30.68 8.07 5.84
N LEU A 643 -31.57 8.00 6.81
CA LEU A 643 -32.85 8.71 6.79
C LEU A 643 -32.98 9.61 7.99
N GLU A 644 -33.61 10.76 7.80
CA GLU A 644 -34.01 11.68 8.83
C GLU A 644 -35.44 12.16 8.61
N ARG A 645 -35.96 12.85 9.61
CA ARG A 645 -37.28 13.47 9.54
C ARG A 645 -37.21 14.85 10.16
N PHE A 646 -37.29 15.86 9.31
CA PHE A 646 -37.34 17.25 9.76
C PHE A 646 -38.37 18.03 8.93
N GLU A 647 -38.80 19.13 9.50
CA GLU A 647 -39.60 20.15 8.81
C GLU A 647 -38.93 21.50 9.05
N PHE A 648 -38.82 22.33 8.02
CA PHE A 648 -38.39 23.71 8.17
C PHE A 648 -39.60 24.63 8.05
N THR A 649 -39.94 25.33 9.14
CA THR A 649 -41.08 26.24 9.21
C THR A 649 -40.57 27.67 9.30
N LEU A 650 -41.04 28.56 8.41
CA LEU A 650 -40.78 29.99 8.50
C LEU A 650 -41.68 30.64 9.55
N SER A 651 -41.24 31.76 10.13
CA SER A 651 -42.11 32.60 10.95
C SER A 651 -43.17 33.28 10.09
N ASP A 652 -44.36 33.54 10.64
CA ASP A 652 -45.43 34.27 9.94
C ASP A 652 -45.02 35.71 9.57
N ASP A 653 -44.06 36.28 10.33
CA ASP A 653 -43.48 37.60 10.11
C ASP A 653 -42.10 37.56 9.45
N PHE A 654 -41.76 36.45 8.78
CA PHE A 654 -40.48 36.31 8.07
C PHE A 654 -40.22 37.48 7.13
N ASN A 655 -39.03 38.07 7.26
CA ASN A 655 -38.58 39.16 6.41
C ASN A 655 -37.11 38.94 6.03
N GLY A 656 -36.89 38.30 4.88
CA GLY A 656 -35.58 38.04 4.31
C GLY A 656 -35.40 38.78 2.97
N LEU A 657 -34.15 39.04 2.61
CA LEU A 657 -33.77 39.51 1.29
C LEU A 657 -32.95 38.47 0.55
N CYS A 658 -33.10 38.45 -0.77
CA CYS A 658 -32.30 37.63 -1.67
C CYS A 658 -31.68 38.51 -2.77
N ILE A 659 -30.38 38.34 -2.98
CA ILE A 659 -29.62 38.99 -4.05
C ILE A 659 -29.09 37.88 -4.94
N GLU A 660 -29.52 37.88 -6.19
CA GLU A 660 -29.10 36.90 -7.18
C GLU A 660 -27.73 37.30 -7.71
N VAL A 661 -26.76 36.40 -7.60
CA VAL A 661 -25.38 36.65 -8.04
C VAL A 661 -25.22 36.08 -9.42
N LYS A 662 -25.05 36.95 -10.41
CA LYS A 662 -24.71 36.51 -11.76
C LYS A 662 -23.26 36.06 -11.76
N GLU A 663 -23.02 34.77 -11.95
CA GLU A 663 -21.69 34.28 -12.29
C GLU A 663 -21.24 34.97 -13.58
N THR A 664 -20.35 35.96 -13.48
CA THR A 664 -19.51 36.35 -14.60
C THR A 664 -18.43 35.29 -14.72
N LEU A 665 -18.72 34.26 -15.54
CA LEU A 665 -17.70 33.33 -16.03
C LEU A 665 -16.63 34.05 -16.86
#